data_AF-A0A2V5X2L5-F1
#
_entry.id   AF-A0A2V5X2L5-F1
#
_cell.length_a   1.000
_cell.length_b   1.000
_cell.length_c   1.000
_cell.angle_alpha   90.00
_cell.angle_beta   90.00
_cell.angle_gamma   90.00
#
_symmetry.space_group_name_H-M   'P 1'
#
loop_
_entity.id
_entity.type
_entity.pdbx_description
1 polymer ?
#
loop_
_entity_poly.entity_id
_entity_poly.type
_entity_poly.pdbx_seq_one_letter_code
_entity_poly.pdbx_strand_id
1 'polypeptide(L)'
;MNTWNESGRVWEEDHGLLDAEQVAQCERADVAEPLRLPIPTRMISNGEYMPVPQTEQQQRVEARIEELADAASKKLGISRRKFLRSSGGMAATLLAMNDVFGRFFNVSLIEMFEPAAYAAVAPPKDLFVFDDQLHFVRGSKPSPAGLRAVAQGPTSAPTVKSNPFNPRGQSDELGQAWSVWNPALVGLPIDRGYAHITQFIKDVFLDSQVTIGLLSNVTASLVQIEGEGSRAPRNAAEAQRGEILTAAQTAAARNFVNRISGSTRMLCHGLLYVGKGNLAYIQEQTDQNEPDSWKGYNISNAAKVDNDPNSLMRQWRHDDEEVAYPTFELIQKNYEKLKDRKPGFNNICVHKGLAPGPSDPRRGHPGDLPKAARDWPKLNFISYHACIQPNFFLADTLKDIQTGTLLGGVPNIRWTTEYAQLVKDLPNCYAEIGTTWASSVVTFPTVAAHIMGQVLKFMGEDRVVFGSDSVWYGSPQWQIEALWRFQIPEALREKHGYPALTESAKRKILGLTSAKLYGIRGVDTGSYKPVPKDYESRMTEELKTLLEFDKLTADNMSRMKETYASAMGGCGCGVRRSRSLVPESEPRECHRPRSRQVDFTGPRFYRPVGAAGSEGASIRRTSDGQDFSARRHGAAQSPRGCSPDFDLARFIPIAIA
;
A
#
# COMPACT_ATOMS: atom_id res chain seq x y z
N MET A 1 -28.23 8.03 -24.24
CA MET A 1 -29.02 6.83 -23.92
C MET A 1 -28.07 5.66 -24.07
N ASN A 2 -27.66 5.07 -22.94
CA ASN A 2 -26.53 4.14 -22.89
C ASN A 2 -27.05 2.70 -22.99
N THR A 3 -26.67 2.01 -24.05
CA THR A 3 -26.89 0.57 -24.22
C THR A 3 -25.99 -0.24 -23.27
N TRP A 4 -26.52 -1.38 -22.81
CA TRP A 4 -26.18 -2.15 -21.60
C TRP A 4 -25.14 -3.25 -21.79
N ASN A 5 -24.69 -3.49 -23.03
CA ASN A 5 -23.56 -4.33 -23.45
C ASN A 5 -23.61 -4.46 -24.99
N GLU A 6 -22.72 -5.29 -25.56
CA GLU A 6 -22.66 -5.62 -27.00
C GLU A 6 -23.98 -6.18 -27.59
N SER A 7 -24.96 -6.54 -26.74
CA SER A 7 -26.28 -7.05 -27.14
C SER A 7 -27.43 -6.03 -27.04
N GLY A 8 -27.16 -4.77 -26.67
CA GLY A 8 -28.10 -3.65 -26.88
C GLY A 8 -29.27 -3.53 -25.89
N ARG A 9 -29.22 -4.11 -24.69
CA ARG A 9 -30.22 -3.85 -23.63
C ARG A 9 -30.04 -2.45 -23.00
N VAL A 10 -30.91 -2.01 -22.08
CA VAL A 10 -30.81 -0.70 -21.40
C VAL A 10 -30.79 -0.92 -19.89
N TRP A 11 -30.04 -0.10 -19.14
CA TRP A 11 -30.08 -0.11 -17.66
C TRP A 11 -31.50 0.18 -17.16
N GLU A 12 -32.03 -0.69 -16.31
CA GLU A 12 -33.15 -0.32 -15.44
C GLU A 12 -32.65 0.68 -14.39
N GLU A 13 -33.45 1.68 -14.03
CA GLU A 13 -33.07 2.65 -13.01
C GLU A 13 -32.89 1.94 -11.66
N ASP A 14 -31.77 2.22 -11.00
CA ASP A 14 -31.41 1.60 -9.73
C ASP A 14 -32.33 2.14 -8.61
N HIS A 15 -33.23 1.31 -8.10
CA HIS A 15 -34.20 1.67 -7.05
C HIS A 15 -33.66 1.44 -5.63
N GLY A 16 -32.38 1.05 -5.47
CA GLY A 16 -31.67 0.97 -4.20
C GLY A 16 -31.92 -0.28 -3.37
N LEU A 17 -33.00 -1.03 -3.63
CA LEU A 17 -33.25 -2.40 -3.15
C LEU A 17 -34.08 -3.15 -4.20
N LEU A 18 -33.79 -4.44 -4.40
CA LEU A 18 -34.64 -5.31 -5.19
C LEU A 18 -36.01 -5.45 -4.50
N ASP A 19 -37.08 -5.19 -5.23
CA ASP A 19 -38.41 -5.51 -4.76
C ASP A 19 -38.66 -7.04 -4.75
N ALA A 20 -39.81 -7.46 -4.21
CA ALA A 20 -40.14 -8.87 -4.11
C ALA A 20 -40.21 -9.59 -5.46
N GLU A 21 -40.55 -8.87 -6.55
CA GLU A 21 -40.62 -9.41 -7.90
C GLU A 21 -39.21 -9.62 -8.49
N GLN A 22 -38.31 -8.67 -8.27
CA GLN A 22 -36.91 -8.76 -8.68
C GLN A 22 -36.13 -9.79 -7.85
N VAL A 23 -36.40 -9.89 -6.54
CA VAL A 23 -35.83 -10.95 -5.70
C VAL A 23 -36.31 -12.33 -6.16
N ALA A 24 -37.57 -12.46 -6.58
CA ALA A 24 -38.10 -13.72 -7.12
C ALA A 24 -37.44 -14.13 -8.46
N GLN A 25 -36.85 -13.18 -9.19
CA GLN A 25 -36.06 -13.45 -10.40
C GLN A 25 -34.61 -13.83 -10.10
N CYS A 26 -34.14 -13.66 -8.85
CA CYS A 26 -32.79 -14.00 -8.43
C CYS A 26 -32.72 -15.41 -7.85
N GLU A 27 -31.65 -16.12 -8.18
CA GLU A 27 -31.30 -17.39 -7.53
C GLU A 27 -30.08 -17.19 -6.62
N ARG A 28 -30.04 -17.89 -5.48
CA ARG A 28 -28.91 -17.79 -4.56
C ARG A 28 -27.63 -18.21 -5.27
N ALA A 29 -26.56 -17.43 -5.12
CA ALA A 29 -25.29 -17.72 -5.79
C ALA A 29 -24.68 -19.09 -5.43
N ASP A 30 -24.91 -19.60 -4.22
CA ASP A 30 -24.43 -20.95 -3.85
C ASP A 30 -25.18 -22.09 -4.55
N VAL A 31 -26.29 -21.77 -5.22
CA VAL A 31 -27.10 -22.63 -6.10
C VAL A 31 -26.80 -22.32 -7.57
N ALA A 32 -26.80 -21.04 -7.95
CA ALA A 32 -26.63 -20.58 -9.33
C ALA A 32 -25.17 -20.67 -9.85
N GLU A 33 -24.16 -20.69 -8.97
CA GLU A 33 -22.75 -20.92 -9.34
C GLU A 33 -22.27 -22.31 -8.90
N PRO A 34 -22.47 -23.36 -9.72
CA PRO A 34 -22.08 -24.72 -9.35
C PRO A 34 -20.56 -24.91 -9.27
N LEU A 35 -19.77 -24.09 -10.00
CA LEU A 35 -18.32 -24.24 -10.11
C LEU A 35 -17.55 -23.69 -8.91
N ARG A 36 -18.06 -22.65 -8.23
CA ARG A 36 -17.38 -21.96 -7.11
C ARG A 36 -15.91 -21.67 -7.42
N LEU A 37 -15.72 -20.88 -8.47
CA LEU A 37 -14.41 -20.61 -9.06
C LEU A 37 -13.46 -19.92 -8.06
N PRO A 38 -12.14 -20.14 -8.18
CA PRO A 38 -11.14 -19.46 -7.33
C PRO A 38 -11.15 -17.95 -7.49
N ILE A 39 -11.46 -17.48 -8.70
CA ILE A 39 -11.67 -16.07 -9.04
C ILE A 39 -13.07 -15.99 -9.66
N PRO A 40 -14.01 -15.25 -9.05
CA PRO A 40 -15.35 -15.03 -9.61
C PRO A 40 -15.29 -14.33 -10.96
N THR A 41 -16.17 -14.69 -11.89
CA THR A 41 -16.21 -14.07 -13.24
C THR A 41 -17.54 -13.36 -13.53
N ARG A 42 -18.47 -13.36 -12.58
CA ARG A 42 -19.77 -12.70 -12.68
C ARG A 42 -20.11 -11.95 -11.40
N MET A 43 -20.99 -10.97 -11.54
CA MET A 43 -21.53 -10.21 -10.42
C MET A 43 -22.63 -11.03 -9.73
N ILE A 44 -22.56 -11.13 -8.40
CA ILE A 44 -23.62 -11.74 -7.59
C ILE A 44 -24.38 -10.61 -6.91
N SER A 45 -25.70 -10.57 -7.10
CA SER A 45 -26.55 -9.61 -6.40
C SER A 45 -26.50 -9.84 -4.89
N ASN A 46 -26.34 -8.76 -4.14
CA ASN A 46 -26.50 -8.70 -2.69
C ASN A 46 -27.93 -8.33 -2.27
N GLY A 47 -28.88 -8.24 -3.22
CA GLY A 47 -30.25 -7.78 -3.01
C GLY A 47 -30.48 -6.29 -3.27
N GLU A 48 -29.46 -5.54 -3.70
CA GLU A 48 -29.59 -4.10 -4.02
C GLU A 48 -29.80 -3.83 -5.51
N TYR A 49 -29.33 -4.73 -6.39
CA TYR A 49 -29.40 -4.59 -7.85
C TYR A 49 -29.60 -5.94 -8.54
N MET A 50 -30.18 -5.96 -9.74
CA MET A 50 -30.28 -7.19 -10.52
C MET A 50 -28.87 -7.60 -11.00
N PRO A 51 -28.46 -8.87 -10.88
CA PRO A 51 -27.12 -9.29 -11.28
C PRO A 51 -26.95 -9.10 -12.79
N VAL A 52 -25.88 -8.43 -13.19
CA VAL A 52 -25.59 -8.18 -14.61
C VAL A 52 -25.16 -9.49 -15.28
N PRO A 53 -25.69 -9.81 -16.47
CA PRO A 53 -25.22 -10.95 -17.25
C PRO A 53 -23.74 -10.82 -17.55
N GLN A 54 -23.04 -11.95 -17.56
CA GLN A 54 -21.65 -11.99 -17.99
C GLN A 54 -21.48 -11.47 -19.41
N THR A 55 -20.41 -10.72 -19.63
CA THR A 55 -19.87 -10.42 -20.95
C THR A 55 -19.48 -11.71 -21.69
N GLU A 56 -19.42 -11.67 -23.02
CA GLU A 56 -19.01 -12.84 -23.81
C GLU A 56 -17.60 -13.33 -23.41
N GLN A 57 -16.69 -12.40 -23.11
CA GLN A 57 -15.34 -12.73 -22.65
C GLN A 57 -15.34 -13.43 -21.29
N GLN A 58 -16.15 -12.98 -20.31
CA GLN A 58 -16.29 -13.67 -19.02
C GLN A 58 -16.87 -15.08 -19.16
N GLN A 59 -17.90 -15.24 -20.00
CA GLN A 59 -18.47 -16.57 -20.29
C GLN A 59 -17.41 -17.49 -20.90
N ARG A 60 -16.58 -16.96 -21.81
CA ARG A 60 -15.43 -17.70 -22.38
C ARG A 60 -14.41 -18.09 -21.31
N VAL A 61 -14.12 -17.20 -20.33
CA VAL A 61 -13.23 -17.54 -19.21
C VAL A 61 -13.82 -18.68 -18.39
N GLU A 62 -15.10 -18.64 -17.98
CA GLU A 62 -15.70 -19.72 -17.20
C GLU A 62 -15.71 -21.05 -17.94
N ALA A 63 -16.14 -21.02 -19.20
CA ALA A 63 -16.15 -22.21 -20.05
C ALA A 63 -14.74 -22.81 -20.14
N ARG A 64 -13.72 -21.95 -20.27
CA ARG A 64 -12.32 -22.38 -20.32
C ARG A 64 -11.84 -22.93 -18.99
N ILE A 65 -12.20 -22.32 -17.85
CA ILE A 65 -11.86 -22.86 -16.52
C ILE A 65 -12.52 -24.21 -16.32
N GLU A 66 -13.79 -24.37 -16.70
CA GLU A 66 -14.50 -25.63 -16.58
C GLU A 66 -13.83 -26.73 -17.41
N GLU A 67 -13.49 -26.44 -18.67
CA GLU A 67 -12.76 -27.35 -19.55
C GLU A 67 -11.42 -27.79 -18.95
N LEU A 68 -10.61 -26.83 -18.49
CA LEU A 68 -9.32 -27.09 -17.86
C LEU A 68 -9.47 -27.88 -16.56
N ALA A 69 -10.45 -27.52 -15.73
CA ALA A 69 -10.73 -28.20 -14.47
C ALA A 69 -11.24 -29.63 -14.69
N ASP A 70 -12.02 -29.89 -15.74
CA ASP A 70 -12.47 -31.22 -16.10
C ASP A 70 -11.33 -32.11 -16.58
N ALA A 71 -10.50 -31.59 -17.49
CA ALA A 71 -9.33 -32.31 -17.95
C ALA A 71 -8.37 -32.64 -16.79
N ALA A 72 -8.12 -31.66 -15.92
CA ALA A 72 -7.22 -31.81 -14.79
C ALA A 72 -7.73 -32.72 -13.69
N SER A 73 -8.98 -32.52 -13.26
CA SER A 73 -9.58 -33.34 -12.21
C SER A 73 -9.68 -34.82 -12.60
N LYS A 74 -10.04 -35.12 -13.85
CA LYS A 74 -10.01 -36.49 -14.41
C LYS A 74 -8.61 -37.09 -14.38
N LYS A 75 -7.60 -36.34 -14.84
CA LYS A 75 -6.21 -36.83 -14.88
C LYS A 75 -5.63 -37.05 -13.48
N LEU A 76 -6.00 -36.22 -12.51
CA LEU A 76 -5.53 -36.30 -11.11
C LEU A 76 -6.35 -37.26 -10.23
N GLY A 77 -7.47 -37.80 -10.72
CA GLY A 77 -8.35 -38.68 -9.94
C GLY A 77 -9.01 -37.99 -8.74
N ILE A 78 -9.27 -36.68 -8.81
CA ILE A 78 -9.94 -35.91 -7.76
C ILE A 78 -11.22 -35.26 -8.29
N SER A 79 -12.12 -34.83 -7.40
CA SER A 79 -13.32 -34.10 -7.85
C SER A 79 -12.97 -32.70 -8.38
N ARG A 80 -13.73 -32.21 -9.37
CA ARG A 80 -13.60 -30.85 -9.91
C ARG A 80 -13.59 -29.77 -8.80
N ARG A 81 -14.48 -29.92 -7.81
CA ARG A 81 -14.54 -29.02 -6.65
C ARG A 81 -13.27 -29.04 -5.81
N LYS A 82 -12.67 -30.22 -5.59
CA LYS A 82 -11.40 -30.35 -4.84
C LYS A 82 -10.24 -29.76 -5.65
N PHE A 83 -10.24 -29.98 -6.97
CA PHE A 83 -9.25 -29.41 -7.88
C PHE A 83 -9.28 -27.88 -7.88
N LEU A 84 -10.46 -27.27 -8.07
CA LEU A 84 -10.61 -25.82 -8.10
C LEU A 84 -10.14 -25.16 -6.80
N ARG A 85 -10.26 -25.83 -5.65
CA ARG A 85 -9.74 -25.34 -4.36
C ARG A 85 -8.23 -25.53 -4.14
N SER A 86 -7.49 -25.99 -5.14
CA SER A 86 -6.04 -26.25 -5.06
C SER A 86 -5.23 -25.22 -5.86
N SER A 87 -3.90 -25.29 -5.75
CA SER A 87 -3.00 -24.52 -6.61
C SER A 87 -3.20 -24.79 -8.11
N GLY A 88 -3.57 -26.03 -8.47
CA GLY A 88 -3.90 -26.38 -9.86
C GLY A 88 -5.18 -25.69 -10.35
N GLY A 89 -6.14 -25.47 -9.45
CA GLY A 89 -7.35 -24.68 -9.73
C GLY A 89 -7.03 -23.22 -10.03
N MET A 90 -6.15 -22.61 -9.22
CA MET A 90 -5.65 -21.25 -9.48
C MET A 90 -4.90 -21.17 -10.81
N ALA A 91 -4.02 -22.14 -11.11
CA ALA A 91 -3.31 -22.20 -12.39
C ALA A 91 -4.27 -22.30 -13.59
N ALA A 92 -5.31 -23.13 -13.50
CA ALA A 92 -6.34 -23.24 -14.54
C ALA A 92 -7.08 -21.91 -14.74
N THR A 93 -7.36 -21.17 -13.66
CA THR A 93 -7.97 -19.84 -13.73
C THR A 93 -7.06 -18.82 -14.40
N LEU A 94 -5.78 -18.75 -14.03
CA LEU A 94 -4.83 -17.83 -14.65
C LEU A 94 -4.59 -18.16 -16.13
N LEU A 95 -4.58 -19.44 -16.51
CA LEU A 95 -4.50 -19.88 -17.91
C LEU A 95 -5.73 -19.46 -18.71
N ALA A 96 -6.93 -19.65 -18.17
CA ALA A 96 -8.16 -19.24 -18.82
C ALA A 96 -8.23 -17.70 -19.00
N MET A 97 -7.80 -16.93 -18.01
CA MET A 97 -7.70 -15.48 -18.12
C MET A 97 -6.66 -15.07 -19.17
N ASN A 98 -5.52 -15.77 -19.24
CA ASN A 98 -4.51 -15.53 -20.27
C ASN A 98 -5.05 -15.81 -21.68
N ASP A 99 -5.82 -16.88 -21.86
CA ASP A 99 -6.39 -17.29 -23.14
C ASP A 99 -7.42 -16.27 -23.66
N VAL A 100 -8.16 -15.59 -22.76
CA VAL A 100 -9.22 -14.65 -23.15
C VAL A 100 -8.75 -13.20 -23.20
N PHE A 101 -8.03 -12.74 -22.17
CA PHE A 101 -7.65 -11.34 -22.03
C PHE A 101 -6.22 -11.05 -22.54
N GLY A 102 -5.43 -12.09 -22.82
CA GLY A 102 -4.02 -11.99 -23.19
C GLY A 102 -3.09 -12.37 -22.04
N ARG A 103 -1.83 -12.64 -22.35
CA ARG A 103 -0.86 -13.25 -21.42
C ARG A 103 -0.33 -12.24 -20.39
N PHE A 104 -1.12 -12.01 -19.32
CA PHE A 104 -0.75 -11.14 -18.19
C PHE A 104 -0.09 -11.91 -17.03
N PHE A 105 -0.31 -13.22 -16.95
CA PHE A 105 0.20 -14.06 -15.85
C PHE A 105 1.21 -15.09 -16.35
N ASN A 106 2.34 -15.25 -15.65
CA ASN A 106 3.24 -16.36 -15.88
C ASN A 106 2.65 -17.63 -15.26
N VAL A 107 2.03 -18.44 -16.11
CA VAL A 107 1.46 -19.74 -15.75
C VAL A 107 1.61 -20.70 -16.92
N SER A 108 2.00 -21.93 -16.60
CA SER A 108 2.19 -23.04 -17.53
C SER A 108 1.17 -24.13 -17.27
N LEU A 109 0.82 -24.88 -18.32
CA LEU A 109 -0.19 -25.94 -18.24
C LEU A 109 0.15 -27.05 -17.24
N ILE A 110 1.44 -27.31 -17.00
CA ILE A 110 1.88 -28.33 -16.04
C ILE A 110 1.52 -27.97 -14.59
N GLU A 111 1.39 -26.68 -14.26
CA GLU A 111 1.01 -26.21 -12.91
C GLU A 111 -0.39 -26.65 -12.49
N MET A 112 -1.27 -26.94 -13.45
CA MET A 112 -2.57 -27.54 -13.16
C MET A 112 -2.41 -28.92 -12.53
N PHE A 113 -1.38 -29.68 -12.90
CA PHE A 113 -1.25 -31.08 -12.51
C PHE A 113 -0.24 -31.28 -11.39
N GLU A 114 0.81 -30.49 -11.39
CA GLU A 114 1.94 -30.66 -10.49
C GLU A 114 2.02 -29.49 -9.51
N PRO A 115 1.67 -29.68 -8.23
CA PRO A 115 1.87 -28.65 -7.20
C PRO A 115 3.32 -28.16 -7.13
N ALA A 116 4.28 -29.03 -7.47
CA ALA A 116 5.69 -28.68 -7.57
C ALA A 116 5.97 -27.69 -8.72
N ALA A 117 5.28 -27.79 -9.84
CA ALA A 117 5.41 -26.82 -10.94
C ALA A 117 4.80 -25.47 -10.55
N TYR A 118 3.65 -25.45 -9.87
CA TYR A 118 3.08 -24.21 -9.33
C TYR A 118 4.03 -23.56 -8.32
N ALA A 119 4.62 -24.37 -7.45
CA ALA A 119 5.62 -23.93 -6.47
C ALA A 119 6.91 -23.42 -7.14
N ALA A 120 7.28 -23.95 -8.31
CA ALA A 120 8.47 -23.52 -9.05
C ALA A 120 8.34 -22.11 -9.64
N VAL A 121 7.12 -21.62 -9.87
CA VAL A 121 6.86 -20.26 -10.38
C VAL A 121 6.22 -19.34 -9.33
N ALA A 122 5.91 -19.84 -8.14
CA ALA A 122 5.54 -19.04 -6.98
C ALA A 122 6.72 -18.17 -6.52
N PRO A 123 6.48 -17.11 -5.72
CA PRO A 123 7.55 -16.41 -5.02
C PRO A 123 8.47 -17.41 -4.33
N PRO A 124 9.79 -17.35 -4.57
CA PRO A 124 10.76 -18.19 -3.89
C PRO A 124 10.60 -18.05 -2.38
N LYS A 125 10.72 -19.16 -1.64
CA LYS A 125 10.61 -19.14 -0.18
C LYS A 125 11.71 -18.31 0.49
N ASP A 126 12.84 -18.17 -0.18
CA ASP A 126 13.99 -17.36 0.19
C ASP A 126 13.96 -15.96 -0.44
N LEU A 127 12.83 -15.55 -1.02
CA LEU A 127 12.68 -14.20 -1.56
C LEU A 127 12.71 -13.18 -0.42
N PHE A 128 13.75 -12.35 -0.43
CA PHE A 128 13.84 -11.19 0.44
C PHE A 128 12.78 -10.15 0.05
N VAL A 129 11.83 -9.92 0.95
CA VAL A 129 10.78 -8.91 0.77
C VAL A 129 10.97 -7.81 1.80
N PHE A 130 11.12 -6.58 1.31
CA PHE A 130 11.10 -5.36 2.10
C PHE A 130 9.85 -4.59 1.74
N ASP A 131 8.96 -4.39 2.71
CA ASP A 131 7.73 -3.65 2.53
C ASP A 131 7.90 -2.20 3.03
N ASP A 132 7.98 -1.23 2.12
CA ASP A 132 8.25 0.18 2.42
C ASP A 132 7.06 0.94 3.04
N GLN A 133 5.87 0.35 3.07
CA GLN A 133 4.68 1.05 3.51
C GLN A 133 3.69 0.12 4.21
N LEU A 134 3.81 0.10 5.52
CA LEU A 134 2.91 -0.63 6.40
C LEU A 134 2.17 0.31 7.36
N HIS A 135 0.98 -0.08 7.76
CA HIS A 135 0.12 0.68 8.66
C HIS A 135 -0.60 -0.23 9.67
N PHE A 136 -0.75 0.30 10.88
CA PHE A 136 -1.70 -0.19 11.87
C PHE A 136 -2.24 1.01 12.67
N VAL A 137 -3.29 0.78 13.45
CA VAL A 137 -4.05 1.78 14.20
C VAL A 137 -3.87 1.56 15.70
N ARG A 138 -3.65 2.63 16.46
CA ARG A 138 -3.65 2.57 17.94
C ARG A 138 -5.02 2.27 18.50
N GLY A 139 -5.09 1.64 19.67
CA GLY A 139 -6.34 1.08 20.21
C GLY A 139 -7.47 2.09 20.48
N SER A 140 -7.14 3.38 20.63
CA SER A 140 -8.13 4.45 20.81
C SER A 140 -8.77 4.96 19.53
N LYS A 141 -8.27 4.54 18.37
CA LYS A 141 -8.73 4.99 17.05
C LYS A 141 -9.54 3.89 16.36
N PRO A 142 -10.59 4.25 15.61
CA PRO A 142 -11.31 3.27 14.80
C PRO A 142 -10.43 2.85 13.62
N SER A 143 -10.47 1.56 13.27
CA SER A 143 -9.87 1.07 12.03
C SER A 143 -10.69 1.53 10.80
N PRO A 144 -10.06 1.92 9.68
CA PRO A 144 -10.74 2.52 8.54
C PRO A 144 -11.55 1.47 7.75
N ALA A 145 -12.85 1.40 8.01
CA ALA A 145 -13.73 0.41 7.38
C ALA A 145 -13.77 0.53 5.84
N GLY A 146 -13.73 1.76 5.32
CA GLY A 146 -13.75 2.00 3.87
C GLY A 146 -12.55 1.39 3.14
N LEU A 147 -11.33 1.54 3.69
CA LEU A 147 -10.11 0.98 3.09
C LEU A 147 -10.13 -0.57 3.08
N ARG A 148 -10.64 -1.17 4.17
CA ARG A 148 -10.87 -2.62 4.23
C ARG A 148 -11.89 -3.09 3.20
N ALA A 149 -13.00 -2.37 3.10
CA ALA A 149 -14.10 -2.72 2.22
C ALA A 149 -13.67 -2.75 0.74
N VAL A 150 -12.77 -1.84 0.32
CA VAL A 150 -12.22 -1.85 -1.04
C VAL A 150 -11.63 -3.19 -1.42
N ALA A 151 -10.82 -3.79 -0.54
CA ALA A 151 -10.18 -5.08 -0.82
C ALA A 151 -11.11 -6.28 -0.57
N GLN A 152 -12.06 -6.15 0.36
CA GLN A 152 -13.02 -7.19 0.73
C GLN A 152 -14.19 -7.33 -0.27
N GLY A 153 -14.44 -6.31 -1.08
CA GLY A 153 -15.55 -6.29 -2.03
C GLY A 153 -16.93 -6.24 -1.36
N PRO A 154 -18.00 -6.61 -2.08
CA PRO A 154 -19.38 -6.54 -1.61
C PRO A 154 -19.67 -7.28 -0.29
N THR A 155 -18.80 -8.21 0.11
CA THR A 155 -18.95 -8.93 1.39
C THR A 155 -18.60 -8.09 2.63
N SER A 156 -18.23 -6.81 2.45
CA SER A 156 -18.15 -5.84 3.54
C SER A 156 -19.52 -5.38 4.05
N ALA A 157 -20.60 -5.66 3.31
CA ALA A 157 -21.95 -5.37 3.76
C ALA A 157 -22.31 -6.23 5.01
N PRO A 158 -23.07 -5.69 5.97
CA PRO A 158 -23.74 -4.38 5.94
C PRO A 158 -22.87 -3.21 6.42
N THR A 159 -21.63 -3.43 6.85
CA THR A 159 -20.76 -2.38 7.43
C THR A 159 -20.43 -1.28 6.42
N VAL A 160 -20.11 -1.67 5.18
CA VAL A 160 -19.93 -0.77 4.04
C VAL A 160 -20.76 -1.33 2.89
N LYS A 161 -21.76 -0.57 2.45
CA LYS A 161 -22.81 -1.05 1.53
C LYS A 161 -22.39 -1.05 0.06
N SER A 162 -21.57 -0.08 -0.34
CA SER A 162 -21.09 0.07 -1.71
C SER A 162 -19.63 0.50 -1.72
N ASN A 163 -18.96 0.37 -2.87
CA ASN A 163 -17.55 0.72 -3.01
C ASN A 163 -17.33 2.22 -2.69
N PRO A 164 -16.67 2.57 -1.57
CA PRO A 164 -16.57 3.95 -1.12
C PRO A 164 -15.71 4.82 -2.05
N PHE A 165 -14.93 4.21 -2.95
CA PHE A 165 -14.07 4.92 -3.90
C PHE A 165 -14.50 4.74 -5.36
N ASN A 166 -15.70 4.20 -5.59
CA ASN A 166 -16.37 4.18 -6.89
C ASN A 166 -17.83 4.64 -6.76
N PRO A 167 -18.08 5.90 -6.35
CA PRO A 167 -19.45 6.40 -6.14
C PRO A 167 -20.26 6.50 -7.43
N ARG A 168 -19.61 6.43 -8.59
CA ARG A 168 -20.26 6.44 -9.91
C ARG A 168 -20.67 5.06 -10.41
N GLY A 169 -20.39 3.99 -9.66
CA GLY A 169 -20.71 2.62 -10.06
C GLY A 169 -20.06 2.20 -11.39
N GLN A 170 -18.91 2.77 -11.72
CA GLN A 170 -18.22 2.47 -12.97
C GLN A 170 -17.70 1.03 -12.95
N SER A 171 -17.69 0.36 -14.09
CA SER A 171 -17.11 -0.98 -14.19
C SER A 171 -15.58 -0.94 -14.23
N ASP A 172 -14.96 -1.95 -13.62
CA ASP A 172 -13.57 -2.30 -13.83
C ASP A 172 -13.39 -3.17 -15.11
N GLU A 173 -12.17 -3.65 -15.39
CA GLU A 173 -11.92 -4.48 -16.58
C GLU A 173 -12.57 -5.87 -16.48
N LEU A 174 -13.03 -6.25 -15.30
CA LEU A 174 -13.85 -7.45 -15.05
C LEU A 174 -15.35 -7.12 -15.09
N GLY A 175 -15.75 -5.95 -15.60
CA GLY A 175 -17.17 -5.55 -15.67
C GLY A 175 -17.81 -5.26 -14.32
N GLN A 176 -17.07 -5.26 -13.21
CA GLN A 176 -17.60 -5.12 -11.85
C GLN A 176 -17.45 -3.70 -11.33
N ALA A 177 -18.44 -3.21 -10.59
CA ALA A 177 -18.31 -1.94 -9.85
C ALA A 177 -17.45 -2.08 -8.58
N TRP A 178 -17.30 -3.31 -8.09
CA TRP A 178 -16.58 -3.63 -6.86
C TRP A 178 -16.05 -5.07 -6.83
N SER A 179 -14.91 -5.29 -7.47
CA SER A 179 -14.22 -6.58 -7.39
C SER A 179 -13.52 -6.79 -6.04
N VAL A 180 -13.48 -8.04 -5.59
CA VAL A 180 -12.69 -8.47 -4.43
C VAL A 180 -11.21 -8.45 -4.80
N TRP A 181 -10.39 -7.68 -4.08
CA TRP A 181 -8.94 -7.68 -4.31
C TRP A 181 -8.27 -8.84 -3.57
N ASN A 182 -8.69 -9.08 -2.33
CA ASN A 182 -8.11 -10.13 -1.48
C ASN A 182 -9.19 -11.13 -1.06
N PRO A 183 -9.25 -12.31 -1.69
CA PRO A 183 -10.20 -13.37 -1.34
C PRO A 183 -10.14 -13.84 0.11
N ALA A 184 -8.99 -13.70 0.78
CA ALA A 184 -8.84 -14.08 2.19
C ALA A 184 -9.67 -13.21 3.15
N LEU A 185 -10.19 -12.07 2.67
CA LEU A 185 -11.00 -11.15 3.47
C LEU A 185 -12.50 -11.42 3.36
N VAL A 186 -12.90 -12.23 2.39
CA VAL A 186 -14.31 -12.44 2.06
C VAL A 186 -15.06 -13.01 3.27
N GLY A 187 -16.12 -12.30 3.67
CA GLY A 187 -16.95 -12.67 4.82
C GLY A 187 -16.32 -12.45 6.20
N LEU A 188 -15.09 -11.92 6.30
CA LEU A 188 -14.53 -11.54 7.59
C LEU A 188 -15.21 -10.28 8.13
N PRO A 189 -15.43 -10.17 9.45
CA PRO A 189 -15.98 -8.96 10.03
C PRO A 189 -15.00 -7.78 9.86
N ILE A 190 -15.54 -6.59 9.54
CA ILE A 190 -14.80 -5.33 9.66
C ILE A 190 -15.01 -4.81 11.08
N ASP A 191 -14.28 -5.39 12.03
CA ASP A 191 -14.30 -4.97 13.43
C ASP A 191 -13.29 -3.83 13.70
N ARG A 192 -13.25 -3.32 14.93
CA ARG A 192 -12.30 -2.26 15.29
C ARG A 192 -10.84 -2.72 15.34
N GLY A 193 -10.60 -4.01 15.58
CA GLY A 193 -9.29 -4.57 15.84
C GLY A 193 -8.53 -5.07 14.62
N TYR A 194 -9.17 -5.15 13.44
CA TYR A 194 -8.53 -5.71 12.24
C TYR A 194 -7.22 -5.00 11.85
N ALA A 195 -7.05 -3.73 12.20
CA ALA A 195 -5.82 -2.99 11.94
C ALA A 195 -4.98 -2.70 13.18
N HIS A 196 -5.19 -3.40 14.31
CA HIS A 196 -4.35 -3.21 15.49
C HIS A 196 -3.06 -4.05 15.41
N ILE A 197 -2.09 -3.74 16.28
CA ILE A 197 -0.75 -4.34 16.25
C ILE A 197 -0.75 -5.88 16.26
N THR A 198 -1.73 -6.51 16.93
CA THR A 198 -1.85 -7.96 17.00
C THR A 198 -2.17 -8.57 15.63
N GLN A 199 -3.20 -8.06 14.96
CA GLN A 199 -3.55 -8.48 13.61
C GLN A 199 -2.45 -8.09 12.60
N PHE A 200 -1.86 -6.90 12.77
CA PHE A 200 -0.72 -6.44 11.98
C PHE A 200 0.45 -7.42 12.01
N ILE A 201 0.90 -7.84 13.21
CA ILE A 201 2.01 -8.79 13.34
C ILE A 201 1.68 -10.12 12.66
N LYS A 202 0.45 -10.61 12.82
CA LYS A 202 0.00 -11.83 12.16
C LYS A 202 0.06 -11.70 10.64
N ASP A 203 -0.63 -10.71 10.09
CA ASP A 203 -0.77 -10.49 8.66
C ASP A 203 0.59 -10.29 7.98
N VAL A 204 1.45 -9.49 8.59
CA VAL A 204 2.76 -9.15 7.99
C VAL A 204 3.80 -10.23 8.23
N PHE A 205 3.96 -10.74 9.45
CA PHE A 205 5.12 -11.58 9.80
C PHE A 205 4.83 -13.07 9.92
N LEU A 206 3.55 -13.49 10.01
CA LEU A 206 3.16 -14.90 10.12
C LEU A 206 2.42 -15.40 8.87
N ASP A 207 1.57 -14.56 8.28
CA ASP A 207 0.74 -14.89 7.12
C ASP A 207 1.33 -14.39 5.80
N SER A 208 2.56 -13.85 5.83
CA SER A 208 3.27 -13.42 4.64
C SER A 208 4.77 -13.70 4.74
N GLN A 209 5.45 -13.63 3.60
CA GLN A 209 6.90 -13.77 3.51
C GLN A 209 7.67 -12.45 3.69
N VAL A 210 7.03 -11.38 4.19
CA VAL A 210 7.72 -10.11 4.48
C VAL A 210 8.91 -10.34 5.42
N THR A 211 10.09 -10.00 4.94
CA THR A 211 11.33 -10.14 5.70
C THR A 211 11.54 -8.93 6.61
N ILE A 212 11.45 -7.72 6.05
CA ILE A 212 11.50 -6.46 6.80
C ILE A 212 10.27 -5.61 6.43
N GLY A 213 9.56 -5.11 7.44
CA GLY A 213 8.48 -4.15 7.24
C GLY A 213 8.83 -2.75 7.73
N LEU A 214 8.48 -1.72 6.97
CA LEU A 214 8.67 -0.31 7.33
C LEU A 214 7.34 0.32 7.75
N LEU A 215 7.21 0.55 9.06
CA LEU A 215 6.00 1.15 9.62
C LEU A 215 5.89 2.62 9.26
N SER A 216 4.82 2.93 8.53
CA SER A 216 4.39 4.24 8.11
C SER A 216 3.23 4.76 8.95
N ASN A 217 3.09 6.07 8.95
CA ASN A 217 2.07 6.78 9.70
C ASN A 217 1.63 8.03 8.94
N VAL A 218 0.48 8.59 9.29
CA VAL A 218 -0.16 9.70 8.58
C VAL A 218 0.01 10.99 9.37
N THR A 219 0.56 12.04 8.74
CA THR A 219 0.52 13.39 9.31
C THR A 219 -0.90 13.93 9.23
N ALA A 220 -1.52 14.22 10.37
CA ALA A 220 -2.93 14.60 10.44
C ALA A 220 -3.19 15.94 9.73
N SER A 221 -4.06 15.91 8.72
CA SER A 221 -4.44 17.13 7.98
C SER A 221 -5.49 17.98 8.70
N LEU A 222 -6.29 17.34 9.56
CA LEU A 222 -7.35 17.97 10.33
C LEU A 222 -7.34 17.41 11.76
N VAL A 223 -7.75 18.25 12.69
CA VAL A 223 -7.99 17.87 14.09
C VAL A 223 -9.41 18.24 14.48
N GLN A 224 -9.96 17.45 15.39
CA GLN A 224 -11.22 17.73 16.06
C GLN A 224 -10.93 18.00 17.52
N ILE A 225 -11.26 19.22 17.96
CA ILE A 225 -11.06 19.69 19.32
C ILE A 225 -12.43 19.99 19.90
N GLU A 226 -12.66 19.56 21.14
CA GLU A 226 -13.92 19.77 21.83
C GLU A 226 -14.25 21.28 21.91
N GLY A 227 -15.46 21.65 21.49
CA GLY A 227 -15.89 23.04 21.41
C GLY A 227 -15.41 23.81 20.17
N GLU A 228 -14.62 23.20 19.29
CA GLU A 228 -14.17 23.80 18.03
C GLU A 228 -14.68 23.02 16.79
N GLY A 229 -14.80 23.72 15.66
CA GLY A 229 -15.00 23.07 14.37
C GLY A 229 -13.76 22.30 13.89
N SER A 230 -13.93 21.35 12.97
CA SER A 230 -12.80 20.67 12.34
C SER A 230 -11.94 21.68 11.57
N ARG A 231 -10.62 21.65 11.82
CA ARG A 231 -9.66 22.58 11.19
C ARG A 231 -8.28 21.95 11.07
N ALA A 232 -7.40 22.60 10.32
CA ALA A 232 -5.99 22.25 10.32
C ALA A 232 -5.39 22.36 11.75
N PRO A 233 -4.40 21.52 12.10
CA PRO A 233 -3.72 21.65 13.38
C PRO A 233 -2.81 22.89 13.38
N ARG A 234 -2.60 23.50 14.54
CA ARG A 234 -1.68 24.63 14.69
C ARG A 234 -0.21 24.21 14.79
N ASN A 235 0.03 22.99 15.25
CA ASN A 235 1.34 22.40 15.50
C ASN A 235 1.24 20.87 15.58
N ALA A 236 2.38 20.18 15.64
CA ALA A 236 2.44 18.72 15.73
C ALA A 236 1.74 18.15 16.98
N ALA A 237 1.79 18.84 18.12
CA ALA A 237 1.15 18.38 19.36
C ALA A 237 -0.39 18.34 19.23
N GLU A 238 -1.01 19.35 18.59
CA GLU A 238 -2.43 19.25 18.23
C GLU A 238 -2.66 18.13 17.22
N ALA A 239 -1.79 18.01 16.21
CA ALA A 239 -1.93 17.06 15.11
C ALA A 239 -2.00 15.61 15.62
N GLN A 240 -1.26 15.27 16.70
CA GLN A 240 -1.32 13.95 17.35
C GLN A 240 -2.73 13.49 17.72
N ARG A 241 -3.71 14.39 17.89
CA ARG A 241 -5.11 14.02 18.13
C ARG A 241 -5.76 13.40 16.89
N GLY A 242 -5.30 13.75 15.69
CA GLY A 242 -5.79 13.22 14.41
C GLY A 242 -5.01 12.01 13.90
N GLU A 243 -3.82 11.74 14.42
CA GLU A 243 -2.95 10.67 13.90
C GLU A 243 -3.44 9.25 14.29
N ILE A 244 -3.20 8.26 13.43
CA ILE A 244 -3.46 6.84 13.72
C ILE A 244 -2.43 6.22 14.66
N LEU A 245 -1.20 6.71 14.61
CA LEU A 245 -0.12 6.44 15.56
C LEU A 245 0.60 7.75 15.86
N THR A 246 1.32 7.84 16.97
CA THR A 246 2.31 8.91 17.17
C THR A 246 3.71 8.41 16.77
N ALA A 247 4.69 9.30 16.71
CA ALA A 247 6.10 8.91 16.48
C ALA A 247 6.61 7.92 17.55
N ALA A 248 6.26 8.15 18.81
CA ALA A 248 6.61 7.27 19.92
C ALA A 248 5.96 5.88 19.79
N GLN A 249 4.69 5.82 19.42
CA GLN A 249 3.98 4.54 19.19
C GLN A 249 4.59 3.76 18.01
N THR A 250 4.94 4.48 16.94
CA THR A 250 5.57 3.94 15.73
C THR A 250 6.93 3.31 16.05
N ALA A 251 7.80 4.02 16.78
CA ALA A 251 9.09 3.50 17.22
C ALA A 251 8.97 2.37 18.25
N ALA A 252 7.99 2.44 19.17
CA ALA A 252 7.76 1.39 20.15
C ALA A 252 7.34 0.06 19.52
N ALA A 253 6.48 0.09 18.49
CA ALA A 253 6.08 -1.10 17.73
C ALA A 253 7.28 -1.75 17.03
N ARG A 254 8.11 -0.95 16.33
CA ARG A 254 9.38 -1.42 15.74
C ARG A 254 10.28 -2.09 16.78
N ASN A 255 10.51 -1.41 17.89
CA ASN A 255 11.39 -1.90 18.95
C ASN A 255 10.86 -3.20 19.55
N PHE A 256 9.54 -3.32 19.72
CA PHE A 256 8.89 -4.54 20.19
C PHE A 256 9.13 -5.71 19.23
N VAL A 257 8.79 -5.56 17.95
CA VAL A 257 8.94 -6.61 16.92
C VAL A 257 10.39 -7.07 16.77
N ASN A 258 11.33 -6.12 16.75
CA ASN A 258 12.76 -6.45 16.68
C ASN A 258 13.27 -7.16 17.94
N ARG A 259 12.80 -6.74 19.12
CA ARG A 259 13.17 -7.37 20.40
C ARG A 259 12.69 -8.82 20.49
N ILE A 260 11.41 -9.08 20.16
CA ILE A 260 10.84 -10.43 20.30
C ILE A 260 11.36 -11.40 19.24
N SER A 261 11.71 -10.91 18.05
CA SER A 261 12.37 -11.73 17.02
C SER A 261 13.87 -11.90 17.29
N GLY A 262 14.53 -10.92 17.93
CA GLY A 262 15.97 -10.92 18.11
C GLY A 262 16.75 -10.68 16.81
N SER A 263 16.13 -10.00 15.85
CA SER A 263 16.70 -9.55 14.57
C SER A 263 15.95 -8.31 14.05
N THR A 264 16.47 -7.61 13.04
CA THR A 264 15.77 -6.48 12.41
C THR A 264 14.67 -7.00 11.48
N ARG A 265 13.43 -7.08 11.99
CA ARG A 265 12.23 -7.44 11.22
C ARG A 265 11.38 -6.22 10.87
N MET A 266 11.62 -5.10 11.54
CA MET A 266 10.83 -3.89 11.38
C MET A 266 11.72 -2.66 11.44
N LEU A 267 11.43 -1.69 10.58
CA LEU A 267 11.93 -0.31 10.62
C LEU A 267 10.74 0.63 10.84
N CYS A 268 11.00 1.90 11.15
CA CYS A 268 9.91 2.86 11.30
C CYS A 268 10.24 4.25 10.79
N HIS A 269 9.20 4.93 10.31
CA HIS A 269 9.26 6.34 9.95
C HIS A 269 9.11 7.26 11.16
N GLY A 270 9.77 8.42 11.10
CA GLY A 270 9.36 9.62 11.82
C GLY A 270 8.29 10.38 11.04
N LEU A 271 7.49 11.20 11.72
CA LEU A 271 6.48 12.05 11.08
C LEU A 271 7.13 13.32 10.54
N LEU A 272 7.02 13.53 9.23
CA LEU A 272 7.59 14.66 8.52
C LEU A 272 6.59 15.84 8.51
N TYR A 273 6.57 16.59 9.60
CA TYR A 273 5.98 17.92 9.64
C TYR A 273 7.04 18.96 9.26
N VAL A 274 6.93 19.57 8.08
CA VAL A 274 7.96 20.47 7.55
C VAL A 274 7.79 21.91 8.03
N GLY A 275 8.80 22.74 7.84
CA GLY A 275 8.73 24.17 8.16
C GLY A 275 9.49 24.56 9.42
N LYS A 276 9.94 25.82 9.47
CA LYS A 276 10.73 26.38 10.57
C LYS A 276 10.08 26.23 11.95
N GLY A 277 8.74 26.35 12.02
CA GLY A 277 7.98 26.15 13.25
C GLY A 277 7.93 24.69 13.75
N ASN A 278 8.33 23.72 12.93
CA ASN A 278 8.31 22.28 13.26
C ASN A 278 9.71 21.68 13.49
N LEU A 279 10.80 22.45 13.31
CA LEU A 279 12.17 21.93 13.42
C LEU A 279 12.46 21.31 14.80
N ALA A 280 11.95 21.91 15.87
CA ALA A 280 12.10 21.38 17.22
C ALA A 280 11.48 19.97 17.35
N TYR A 281 10.31 19.74 16.73
CA TYR A 281 9.66 18.43 16.76
C TYR A 281 10.40 17.40 15.90
N ILE A 282 10.98 17.80 14.76
CA ILE A 282 11.84 16.92 13.96
C ILE A 282 13.08 16.49 14.76
N GLN A 283 13.69 17.43 15.49
CA GLN A 283 14.83 17.12 16.36
C GLN A 283 14.42 16.22 17.54
N GLU A 284 13.29 16.53 18.19
CA GLU A 284 12.75 15.72 19.29
C GLU A 284 12.53 14.26 18.88
N GLN A 285 11.88 14.02 17.73
CA GLN A 285 11.68 12.68 17.19
C GLN A 285 13.01 11.98 16.88
N THR A 286 13.99 12.73 16.35
CA THR A 286 15.33 12.20 16.07
C THR A 286 15.98 11.68 17.35
N ASP A 287 15.90 12.45 18.43
CA ASP A 287 16.57 12.15 19.70
C ASP A 287 15.84 11.08 20.52
N GLN A 288 14.50 11.10 20.53
CA GLN A 288 13.71 10.22 21.38
C GLN A 288 13.26 8.93 20.70
N ASN A 289 12.95 8.98 19.40
CA ASN A 289 12.32 7.86 18.68
C ASN A 289 13.29 7.16 17.70
N GLU A 290 14.38 7.85 17.35
CA GLU A 290 15.41 7.36 16.43
C GLU A 290 14.81 6.73 15.16
N PRO A 291 14.04 7.47 14.36
CA PRO A 291 13.41 6.92 13.16
C PRO A 291 14.46 6.41 12.17
N ASP A 292 14.05 5.49 11.30
CA ASP A 292 14.91 4.92 10.26
C ASP A 292 14.81 5.73 8.95
N SER A 293 13.74 6.51 8.77
CA SER A 293 13.43 7.37 7.62
C SER A 293 12.26 8.32 7.96
N TRP A 294 11.79 9.13 7.02
CA TRP A 294 10.77 10.15 7.25
C TRP A 294 9.55 9.97 6.36
N LYS A 295 8.34 10.00 6.95
CA LYS A 295 7.07 9.90 6.24
C LYS A 295 6.29 11.20 6.30
N GLY A 296 5.97 11.77 5.14
CA GLY A 296 5.19 13.01 5.02
C GLY A 296 4.01 12.88 4.06
N TYR A 297 3.13 13.88 4.11
CA TYR A 297 1.99 14.05 3.21
C TYR A 297 1.98 15.51 2.77
N ASN A 298 2.29 15.79 1.51
CA ASN A 298 2.16 17.15 0.97
C ASN A 298 0.69 17.56 0.84
N ILE A 299 -0.18 16.56 0.62
CA ILE A 299 -1.64 16.71 0.61
C ILE A 299 -2.25 16.99 1.99
N SER A 300 -1.50 16.86 3.08
CA SER A 300 -1.96 17.19 4.44
C SER A 300 -1.53 18.61 4.86
N ASN A 301 -2.30 19.22 5.76
CA ASN A 301 -1.89 20.44 6.45
C ASN A 301 -0.79 20.16 7.49
N ALA A 302 0.43 19.90 7.00
CA ALA A 302 1.55 19.41 7.80
C ALA A 302 2.76 20.37 7.84
N ALA A 303 2.63 21.60 7.34
CA ALA A 303 3.73 22.55 7.28
C ALA A 303 3.51 23.81 8.12
N LYS A 304 4.56 24.25 8.81
CA LYS A 304 4.62 25.56 9.49
C LYS A 304 5.49 26.55 8.73
N VAL A 305 4.81 27.50 8.07
CA VAL A 305 5.44 28.54 7.24
C VAL A 305 5.98 29.72 8.06
N ASP A 306 5.60 29.81 9.34
CA ASP A 306 5.97 30.85 10.29
C ASP A 306 6.28 30.24 11.67
N ASN A 307 6.70 31.08 12.61
CA ASN A 307 6.96 30.70 14.00
C ASN A 307 5.79 31.06 14.93
N ASP A 308 4.63 31.48 14.38
CA ASP A 308 3.47 31.80 15.20
C ASP A 308 2.82 30.48 15.67
N PRO A 309 2.81 30.18 16.99
CA PRO A 309 2.22 28.95 17.51
C PRO A 309 0.71 28.87 17.27
N ASN A 310 0.04 29.98 16.95
CA ASN A 310 -1.39 30.05 16.73
C ASN A 310 -1.80 29.94 15.25
N SER A 311 -0.89 30.19 14.31
CA SER A 311 -1.21 30.06 12.90
C SER A 311 -1.51 28.59 12.53
N LEU A 312 -2.34 28.36 11.52
CA LEU A 312 -2.66 27.00 11.09
C LEU A 312 -1.53 26.42 10.24
N MET A 313 -1.27 25.12 10.39
CA MET A 313 -0.47 24.38 9.42
C MET A 313 -1.15 24.34 8.06
N ARG A 314 -0.35 24.17 7.01
CA ARG A 314 -0.79 24.23 5.61
C ARG A 314 -0.20 23.08 4.80
N GLN A 315 -0.77 22.85 3.62
CA GLN A 315 -0.16 22.02 2.58
C GLN A 315 1.16 22.63 2.09
N TRP A 316 2.04 21.80 1.55
CA TRP A 316 3.41 22.19 1.20
C TRP A 316 3.91 21.51 -0.06
N ARG A 317 5.09 21.93 -0.52
CA ARG A 317 5.76 21.47 -1.74
C ARG A 317 7.22 21.17 -1.44
N HIS A 318 7.79 20.18 -2.12
CA HIS A 318 9.16 19.75 -1.90
C HIS A 318 10.16 20.85 -2.22
N ASP A 319 9.90 21.66 -3.25
CA ASP A 319 10.78 22.71 -3.73
C ASP A 319 10.61 24.05 -3.03
N ASP A 320 9.83 24.10 -1.95
CA ASP A 320 9.63 25.31 -1.16
C ASP A 320 10.85 25.58 -0.28
N GLU A 321 11.68 26.53 -0.70
CA GLU A 321 12.92 26.89 -0.01
C GLU A 321 12.69 27.47 1.39
N GLU A 322 11.57 28.17 1.60
CA GLU A 322 11.27 28.81 2.89
C GLU A 322 10.59 27.83 3.87
N VAL A 323 9.96 26.78 3.35
CA VAL A 323 9.14 25.86 4.13
C VAL A 323 9.76 24.47 4.25
N ALA A 324 10.08 23.80 3.15
CA ALA A 324 10.57 22.42 3.19
C ALA A 324 12.08 22.34 3.49
N TYR A 325 12.87 23.25 2.92
CA TYR A 325 14.34 23.15 2.97
C TYR A 325 14.94 23.26 4.37
N PRO A 326 14.42 24.09 5.30
CA PRO A 326 14.93 24.09 6.67
C PRO A 326 14.83 22.71 7.34
N THR A 327 13.77 21.96 7.03
CA THR A 327 13.60 20.59 7.53
C THR A 327 14.56 19.62 6.84
N PHE A 328 14.74 19.74 5.52
CA PHE A 328 15.70 18.93 4.76
C PHE A 328 17.15 19.15 5.21
N GLU A 329 17.52 20.40 5.49
CA GLU A 329 18.82 20.75 6.04
C GLU A 329 19.06 20.07 7.39
N LEU A 330 18.08 20.13 8.29
CA LEU A 330 18.15 19.49 9.61
C LEU A 330 18.29 17.96 9.48
N ILE A 331 17.47 17.34 8.63
CA ILE A 331 17.53 15.89 8.38
C ILE A 331 18.89 15.50 7.80
N GLN A 332 19.39 16.21 6.79
CA GLN A 332 20.71 15.93 6.21
C GLN A 332 21.84 16.11 7.24
N LYS A 333 21.78 17.16 8.06
CA LYS A 333 22.75 17.40 9.15
C LYS A 333 22.75 16.27 10.18
N ASN A 334 21.59 15.76 10.54
CA ASN A 334 21.47 14.61 11.44
C ASN A 334 21.90 13.32 10.74
N TYR A 335 21.57 13.13 9.47
CA TYR A 335 22.01 11.98 8.68
C TYR A 335 23.54 11.82 8.68
N GLU A 336 24.29 12.89 8.46
CA GLU A 336 25.76 12.81 8.45
C GLU A 336 26.36 12.27 9.76
N LYS A 337 25.64 12.44 10.88
CA LYS A 337 26.02 11.90 12.20
C LYS A 337 25.49 10.49 12.45
N LEU A 338 24.39 10.12 11.80
CA LEU A 338 23.61 8.92 12.11
C LEU A 338 23.78 7.79 11.08
N LYS A 339 24.28 8.08 9.87
CA LYS A 339 24.28 7.15 8.72
C LYS A 339 24.92 5.79 8.97
N ASP A 340 25.88 5.69 9.89
CA ASP A 340 26.49 4.40 10.25
C ASP A 340 25.53 3.47 10.99
N ARG A 341 24.58 4.03 11.76
CA ARG A 341 23.55 3.29 12.51
C ARG A 341 22.15 3.37 11.90
N LYS A 342 21.87 4.43 11.14
CA LYS A 342 20.59 4.73 10.48
C LYS A 342 20.84 5.12 9.01
N PRO A 343 21.29 4.17 8.18
CA PRO A 343 21.67 4.44 6.79
C PRO A 343 20.54 4.95 5.90
N GLY A 344 19.27 4.70 6.25
CA GLY A 344 18.09 5.20 5.54
C GLY A 344 17.54 6.54 6.05
N PHE A 345 18.19 7.19 7.03
CA PHE A 345 17.63 8.38 7.68
C PHE A 345 17.52 9.59 6.73
N ASN A 346 18.21 9.57 5.60
CA ASN A 346 18.09 10.55 4.51
C ASN A 346 16.94 10.26 3.52
N ASN A 347 16.15 9.20 3.73
CA ASN A 347 15.00 8.86 2.91
C ASN A 347 13.79 9.72 3.32
N ILE A 348 13.31 10.51 2.37
CA ILE A 348 12.14 11.38 2.45
C ILE A 348 11.00 10.70 1.67
N CYS A 349 10.14 10.00 2.39
CA CYS A 349 9.01 9.25 1.87
C CYS A 349 7.75 10.12 1.92
N VAL A 350 7.18 10.49 0.77
CA VAL A 350 6.01 11.38 0.75
C VAL A 350 4.85 10.77 -0.02
N HIS A 351 3.68 10.73 0.63
CA HIS A 351 2.41 10.42 0.00
C HIS A 351 2.02 11.54 -0.97
N LYS A 352 2.34 11.34 -2.25
CA LYS A 352 2.04 12.29 -3.34
C LYS A 352 0.91 11.80 -4.26
N GLY A 353 0.76 10.48 -4.45
CA GLY A 353 -0.35 9.92 -5.22
C GLY A 353 -1.67 9.86 -4.42
N LEU A 354 -2.71 9.27 -5.03
CA LEU A 354 -4.07 9.16 -4.49
C LEU A 354 -4.66 10.52 -4.09
N ALA A 355 -4.53 11.50 -4.98
CA ALA A 355 -4.89 12.89 -4.72
C ALA A 355 -5.72 13.48 -5.88
N PRO A 356 -7.01 13.08 -5.99
CA PRO A 356 -7.89 13.58 -7.03
C PRO A 356 -8.14 15.07 -6.82
N GLY A 357 -8.24 15.80 -7.92
CA GLY A 357 -8.47 17.24 -7.89
C GLY A 357 -7.66 17.96 -8.97
N PRO A 358 -7.65 19.30 -8.95
CA PRO A 358 -6.87 20.07 -9.89
C PRO A 358 -5.37 19.78 -9.75
N SER A 359 -4.62 19.96 -10.84
CA SER A 359 -3.14 19.91 -10.80
C SER A 359 -2.59 21.02 -9.90
N ASP A 360 -2.09 20.65 -8.72
CA ASP A 360 -1.42 21.53 -7.77
C ASP A 360 -0.30 20.74 -7.05
N PRO A 361 0.98 21.17 -7.10
CA PRO A 361 2.07 20.52 -6.36
C PRO A 361 1.83 20.41 -4.84
N ARG A 362 1.10 21.37 -4.26
CA ARG A 362 0.69 21.33 -2.84
C ARG A 362 -0.35 20.24 -2.58
N ARG A 363 -0.92 19.65 -3.62
CA ARG A 363 -1.90 18.56 -3.55
C ARG A 363 -1.42 17.30 -4.25
N GLY A 364 -0.11 17.06 -4.31
CA GLY A 364 0.42 15.78 -4.79
C GLY A 364 1.13 15.85 -6.14
N HIS A 365 0.85 16.84 -6.98
CA HIS A 365 1.44 16.91 -8.33
C HIS A 365 2.99 16.81 -8.29
N PRO A 366 3.63 16.09 -9.25
CA PRO A 366 5.06 15.78 -9.20
C PRO A 366 5.99 16.93 -9.59
N GLY A 367 5.43 18.05 -10.08
CA GLY A 367 6.20 19.18 -10.63
C GLY A 367 7.19 19.85 -9.65
N ASP A 368 7.06 19.63 -8.35
CA ASP A 368 7.97 20.15 -7.30
C ASP A 368 9.22 19.27 -7.09
N LEU A 369 9.22 18.02 -7.53
CA LEU A 369 10.32 17.09 -7.26
C LEU A 369 11.63 17.44 -7.99
N PRO A 370 11.62 17.86 -9.28
CA PRO A 370 12.88 18.01 -10.01
C PRO A 370 13.82 19.04 -9.43
N LYS A 371 13.30 20.15 -8.91
CA LYS A 371 14.11 21.17 -8.23
C LYS A 371 14.61 20.65 -6.88
N ALA A 372 13.73 20.14 -6.03
CA ALA A 372 14.11 19.62 -4.72
C ALA A 372 15.17 18.50 -4.79
N ALA A 373 15.01 17.56 -5.72
CA ALA A 373 15.96 16.46 -5.90
C ALA A 373 17.34 16.92 -6.38
N ARG A 374 17.41 17.98 -7.20
CA ARG A 374 18.68 18.60 -7.62
C ARG A 374 19.35 19.41 -6.52
N ASP A 375 18.55 20.12 -5.73
CA ASP A 375 19.06 20.96 -4.64
C ASP A 375 19.53 20.10 -3.45
N TRP A 376 18.97 18.90 -3.28
CA TRP A 376 19.28 17.96 -2.19
C TRP A 376 19.77 16.59 -2.69
N PRO A 377 20.93 16.50 -3.36
CA PRO A 377 21.39 15.26 -4.01
C PRO A 377 21.79 14.16 -3.01
N LYS A 378 21.93 14.48 -1.71
CA LYS A 378 22.19 13.50 -0.64
C LYS A 378 20.92 12.97 0.04
N LEU A 379 19.76 13.56 -0.26
CA LEU A 379 18.48 13.04 0.20
C LEU A 379 17.86 12.18 -0.90
N ASN A 380 17.15 11.13 -0.50
CA ASN A 380 16.35 10.31 -1.41
C ASN A 380 14.89 10.71 -1.28
N PHE A 381 14.21 10.91 -2.41
CA PHE A 381 12.79 11.24 -2.48
C PHE A 381 12.01 10.03 -2.97
N ILE A 382 11.26 9.39 -2.08
CA ILE A 382 10.45 8.22 -2.41
C ILE A 382 8.99 8.67 -2.50
N SER A 383 8.46 8.69 -3.71
CA SER A 383 7.10 9.15 -4.01
C SER A 383 6.13 7.99 -3.93
N TYR A 384 5.26 8.03 -2.93
CA TYR A 384 4.34 6.95 -2.63
C TYR A 384 3.16 6.94 -3.60
N HIS A 385 2.75 5.73 -3.97
CA HIS A 385 1.73 5.43 -4.97
C HIS A 385 2.08 5.89 -6.39
N ALA A 386 3.38 5.94 -6.72
CA ALA A 386 3.92 6.35 -8.02
C ALA A 386 3.30 7.65 -8.56
N CYS A 387 2.95 8.55 -7.62
CA CYS A 387 2.29 9.81 -7.88
C CYS A 387 0.97 9.72 -8.69
N ILE A 388 0.26 8.59 -8.67
CA ILE A 388 -1.01 8.44 -9.39
C ILE A 388 -2.04 9.46 -8.91
N GLN A 389 -2.74 10.13 -9.83
CA GLN A 389 -3.71 11.16 -9.42
C GLN A 389 -5.03 10.59 -8.88
N PRO A 390 -5.73 9.66 -9.56
CA PRO A 390 -6.96 9.08 -9.03
C PRO A 390 -6.79 8.46 -7.65
N ASN A 391 -7.90 8.29 -6.94
CA ASN A 391 -7.99 7.52 -5.70
C ASN A 391 -7.80 6.00 -6.00
N PHE A 392 -8.67 5.14 -5.51
CA PHE A 392 -8.48 3.69 -5.50
C PHE A 392 -9.16 2.98 -6.69
N PHE A 393 -10.01 3.65 -7.47
CA PHE A 393 -10.72 3.06 -8.60
C PHE A 393 -10.31 3.73 -9.92
N LEU A 394 -9.78 2.95 -10.86
CA LEU A 394 -9.00 3.46 -11.99
C LEU A 394 -9.73 3.42 -13.34
N ALA A 395 -11.07 3.36 -13.34
CA ALA A 395 -11.87 3.34 -14.58
C ALA A 395 -11.61 4.55 -15.48
N ASP A 396 -11.47 5.75 -14.90
CA ASP A 396 -11.11 6.94 -15.68
C ASP A 396 -9.68 6.87 -16.25
N THR A 397 -8.76 6.19 -15.56
CA THR A 397 -7.40 5.97 -16.07
C THR A 397 -7.41 5.02 -17.25
N LEU A 398 -8.18 3.93 -17.16
CA LEU A 398 -8.36 3.01 -18.28
C LEU A 398 -8.96 3.74 -19.49
N LYS A 399 -9.98 4.57 -19.26
CA LYS A 399 -10.58 5.38 -20.33
C LYS A 399 -9.56 6.33 -20.96
N ASP A 400 -8.75 7.02 -20.15
CA ASP A 400 -7.69 7.90 -20.63
C ASP A 400 -6.69 7.13 -21.52
N ILE A 401 -6.29 5.91 -21.12
CA ILE A 401 -5.43 5.03 -21.92
C ILE A 401 -6.11 4.68 -23.26
N GLN A 402 -7.40 4.32 -23.23
CA GLN A 402 -8.18 3.95 -24.42
C GLN A 402 -8.39 5.11 -25.39
N THR A 403 -8.34 6.38 -24.93
CA THR A 403 -8.37 7.54 -25.85
C THR A 403 -7.16 7.59 -26.79
N GLY A 404 -6.07 6.89 -26.46
CA GLY A 404 -4.83 6.89 -27.23
C GLY A 404 -3.99 8.17 -27.05
N THR A 405 -4.33 9.03 -26.09
CA THR A 405 -3.52 10.22 -25.78
C THR A 405 -2.16 9.79 -25.22
N LEU A 406 -1.09 10.15 -25.93
CA LEU A 406 0.27 9.79 -25.55
C LEU A 406 1.02 10.99 -24.94
N LEU A 407 1.88 10.70 -23.97
CA LEU A 407 2.88 11.63 -23.44
C LEU A 407 4.25 10.94 -23.49
N GLY A 408 5.18 11.44 -24.30
CA GLY A 408 6.49 10.81 -24.47
C GLY A 408 6.43 9.38 -25.08
N GLY A 409 5.47 9.12 -25.96
CA GLY A 409 5.32 7.85 -26.68
C GLY A 409 4.61 6.73 -25.90
N VAL A 410 4.08 7.02 -24.71
CA VAL A 410 3.33 6.07 -23.87
C VAL A 410 1.98 6.67 -23.49
N PRO A 411 0.96 5.88 -23.09
CA PRO A 411 -0.33 6.43 -22.67
C PRO A 411 -0.18 7.37 -21.48
N ASN A 412 -0.87 8.51 -21.55
CA ASN A 412 -0.82 9.55 -20.53
C ASN A 412 -1.68 9.18 -19.32
N ILE A 413 -1.07 8.50 -18.35
CA ILE A 413 -1.66 8.24 -17.03
C ILE A 413 -1.44 9.48 -16.17
N ARG A 414 -2.55 10.08 -15.73
CA ARG A 414 -2.54 11.35 -14.98
C ARG A 414 -1.55 11.31 -13.82
N TRP A 415 -0.60 12.24 -13.88
CA TRP A 415 0.53 12.46 -12.97
C TRP A 415 1.58 11.34 -12.95
N THR A 416 1.25 10.05 -13.01
CA THR A 416 2.27 8.98 -13.02
C THR A 416 3.20 9.05 -14.24
N THR A 417 2.66 9.31 -15.44
CA THR A 417 3.49 9.42 -16.65
C THR A 417 4.41 10.63 -16.58
N GLU A 418 3.86 11.79 -16.22
CA GLU A 418 4.62 13.03 -16.06
C GLU A 418 5.69 12.89 -14.97
N TYR A 419 5.32 12.34 -13.81
CA TYR A 419 6.24 12.04 -12.71
C TYR A 419 7.45 11.24 -13.19
N ALA A 420 7.23 10.09 -13.82
CA ALA A 420 8.29 9.20 -14.27
C ALA A 420 9.24 9.90 -15.27
N GLN A 421 8.70 10.78 -16.13
CA GLN A 421 9.50 11.56 -17.08
C GLN A 421 10.27 12.70 -16.42
N LEU A 422 9.65 13.43 -15.49
CA LEU A 422 10.27 14.55 -14.77
C LEU A 422 11.47 14.10 -13.94
N VAL A 423 11.42 12.89 -13.38
CA VAL A 423 12.48 12.35 -12.51
C VAL A 423 13.40 11.33 -13.20
N LYS A 424 13.26 11.13 -14.51
CA LYS A 424 14.00 10.10 -15.26
C LYS A 424 15.52 10.22 -15.08
N ASP A 425 16.05 11.43 -15.02
CA ASP A 425 17.50 11.71 -14.89
C ASP A 425 17.92 12.01 -13.44
N LEU A 426 17.04 11.78 -12.46
CA LEU A 426 17.26 12.09 -11.04
C LEU A 426 17.47 10.80 -10.25
N PRO A 427 18.73 10.41 -9.97
CA PRO A 427 19.04 9.09 -9.38
C PRO A 427 18.54 8.93 -7.95
N ASN A 428 18.22 10.03 -7.26
CA ASN A 428 17.70 10.07 -5.90
C ASN A 428 16.18 10.16 -5.83
N CYS A 429 15.44 9.88 -6.92
CA CYS A 429 13.98 9.79 -6.92
C CYS A 429 13.51 8.34 -7.14
N TYR A 430 12.59 7.88 -6.31
CA TYR A 430 12.11 6.50 -6.28
C TYR A 430 10.57 6.45 -6.33
N ALA A 431 10.03 5.50 -7.09
CA ALA A 431 8.59 5.23 -7.16
C ALA A 431 8.23 4.08 -6.22
N GLU A 432 7.45 4.35 -5.18
CA GLU A 432 6.80 3.33 -4.38
C GLU A 432 5.43 3.04 -5.03
N ILE A 433 5.11 1.77 -5.30
CA ILE A 433 3.98 1.39 -6.17
C ILE A 433 2.73 0.91 -5.43
N GLY A 434 2.65 1.00 -4.12
CA GLY A 434 1.81 0.16 -3.26
C GLY A 434 0.33 0.11 -3.57
N THR A 435 -0.47 1.01 -3.01
CA THR A 435 -1.90 1.07 -3.34
C THR A 435 -2.16 1.18 -4.85
N THR A 436 -1.27 1.82 -5.62
CA THR A 436 -1.37 1.88 -7.09
C THR A 436 -1.34 0.48 -7.73
N TRP A 437 -0.49 -0.41 -7.20
CA TRP A 437 -0.39 -1.81 -7.60
C TRP A 437 -1.59 -2.60 -7.12
N ALA A 438 -1.92 -2.51 -5.82
CA ALA A 438 -3.04 -3.22 -5.22
C ALA A 438 -4.38 -2.93 -5.93
N SER A 439 -4.60 -1.65 -6.25
CA SER A 439 -5.83 -1.16 -6.91
C SER A 439 -5.92 -1.44 -8.41
N SER A 440 -4.81 -1.81 -9.06
CA SER A 440 -4.79 -2.02 -10.52
C SER A 440 -4.60 -3.49 -10.88
N VAL A 441 -3.78 -4.25 -10.16
CA VAL A 441 -3.37 -5.59 -10.61
C VAL A 441 -4.54 -6.58 -10.72
N VAL A 442 -5.57 -6.43 -9.88
CA VAL A 442 -6.75 -7.31 -9.90
C VAL A 442 -7.85 -6.77 -10.81
N THR A 443 -8.12 -5.47 -10.74
CA THR A 443 -9.32 -4.84 -11.32
C THR A 443 -9.06 -4.13 -12.64
N PHE A 444 -7.84 -3.61 -12.83
CA PHE A 444 -7.40 -2.87 -14.02
C PHE A 444 -6.03 -3.36 -14.51
N PRO A 445 -5.87 -4.63 -14.90
CA PRO A 445 -4.57 -5.21 -15.27
C PRO A 445 -3.92 -4.50 -16.46
N THR A 446 -4.69 -3.89 -17.37
CA THR A 446 -4.15 -3.05 -18.45
C THR A 446 -3.51 -1.78 -17.88
N VAL A 447 -4.18 -1.13 -16.93
CA VAL A 447 -3.62 0.04 -16.22
C VAL A 447 -2.35 -0.37 -15.45
N ALA A 448 -2.37 -1.50 -14.75
CA ALA A 448 -1.20 -2.03 -14.03
C ALA A 448 0.02 -2.24 -14.96
N ALA A 449 -0.22 -2.82 -16.14
CA ALA A 449 0.82 -3.05 -17.15
C ALA A 449 1.44 -1.74 -17.65
N HIS A 450 0.61 -0.72 -17.90
CA HIS A 450 1.09 0.59 -18.31
C HIS A 450 1.86 1.31 -17.20
N ILE A 451 1.38 1.29 -15.95
CA ILE A 451 2.08 1.92 -14.82
C ILE A 451 3.45 1.27 -14.63
N MET A 452 3.49 -0.06 -14.51
CA MET A 452 4.74 -0.82 -14.33
C MET A 452 5.70 -0.59 -15.52
N GLY A 453 5.19 -0.68 -16.74
CA GLY A 453 5.99 -0.45 -17.95
C GLY A 453 6.59 0.95 -18.02
N GLN A 454 5.83 1.98 -17.60
CA GLN A 454 6.30 3.37 -17.62
C GLN A 454 7.35 3.65 -16.54
N VAL A 455 7.14 3.20 -15.30
CA VAL A 455 8.15 3.40 -14.25
C VAL A 455 9.45 2.64 -14.57
N LEU A 456 9.36 1.43 -15.14
CA LEU A 456 10.56 0.71 -15.61
C LEU A 456 11.24 1.42 -16.78
N LYS A 457 10.47 1.92 -17.75
CA LYS A 457 11.01 2.59 -18.94
C LYS A 457 11.76 3.88 -18.61
N PHE A 458 11.21 4.72 -17.73
CA PHE A 458 11.78 6.04 -17.46
C PHE A 458 12.67 6.06 -16.21
N MET A 459 12.39 5.24 -15.20
CA MET A 459 13.13 5.23 -13.94
C MET A 459 14.10 4.04 -13.82
N GLY A 460 13.80 2.92 -14.47
CA GLY A 460 14.58 1.69 -14.34
C GLY A 460 14.25 0.90 -13.07
N GLU A 461 14.61 -0.39 -13.05
CA GLU A 461 14.27 -1.33 -11.97
C GLU A 461 14.90 -0.99 -10.61
N ASP A 462 16.00 -0.23 -10.58
CA ASP A 462 16.71 0.17 -9.35
C ASP A 462 16.07 1.39 -8.64
N ARG A 463 14.99 1.95 -9.19
CA ARG A 463 14.29 3.13 -8.63
C ARG A 463 12.80 2.91 -8.42
N VAL A 464 12.39 1.64 -8.33
CA VAL A 464 11.03 1.24 -8.01
C VAL A 464 11.07 0.36 -6.75
N VAL A 465 10.17 0.63 -5.81
CA VAL A 465 10.08 -0.07 -4.52
C VAL A 465 8.66 -0.52 -4.22
N PHE A 466 8.53 -1.59 -3.44
CA PHE A 466 7.26 -2.17 -3.02
C PHE A 466 6.89 -1.72 -1.60
N GLY A 467 5.67 -1.20 -1.43
CA GLY A 467 5.00 -1.08 -0.16
C GLY A 467 3.58 -1.62 -0.31
N SER A 468 3.03 -2.34 0.67
CA SER A 468 1.73 -3.00 0.48
C SER A 468 0.52 -2.16 0.90
N ASP A 469 0.75 -1.12 1.71
CA ASP A 469 -0.29 -0.47 2.52
C ASP A 469 -1.06 -1.44 3.43
N SER A 470 -0.50 -2.61 3.72
CA SER A 470 -1.10 -3.54 4.68
C SER A 470 -1.10 -2.92 6.08
N VAL A 471 -2.11 -3.16 6.91
CA VAL A 471 -3.13 -4.22 6.76
C VAL A 471 -4.49 -3.77 6.24
N TRP A 472 -4.59 -2.60 5.58
CA TRP A 472 -5.86 -2.16 4.96
C TRP A 472 -6.47 -3.24 4.09
N TYR A 473 -5.62 -3.89 3.28
CA TYR A 473 -6.01 -4.95 2.34
C TYR A 473 -5.69 -6.35 2.87
N GLY A 474 -5.53 -6.50 4.19
CA GLY A 474 -5.09 -7.73 4.87
C GLY A 474 -3.60 -8.02 4.72
N SER A 475 -3.21 -9.28 4.88
CA SER A 475 -1.84 -9.76 4.64
C SER A 475 -1.33 -9.32 3.26
N PRO A 476 -0.07 -8.85 3.16
CA PRO A 476 0.53 -8.42 1.90
C PRO A 476 0.84 -9.57 0.93
N GLN A 477 0.70 -10.83 1.37
CA GLN A 477 1.11 -12.01 0.58
C GLN A 477 0.47 -12.06 -0.81
N TRP A 478 -0.79 -11.67 -0.95
CA TRP A 478 -1.47 -11.69 -2.25
C TRP A 478 -0.85 -10.69 -3.24
N GLN A 479 -0.36 -9.54 -2.77
CA GLN A 479 0.31 -8.55 -3.62
C GLN A 479 1.69 -9.02 -4.05
N ILE A 480 2.41 -9.70 -3.15
CA ILE A 480 3.72 -10.31 -3.43
C ILE A 480 3.57 -11.39 -4.50
N GLU A 481 2.60 -12.29 -4.35
CA GLU A 481 2.25 -13.31 -5.35
C GLU A 481 1.87 -12.69 -6.69
N ALA A 482 1.00 -11.66 -6.67
CA ALA A 482 0.56 -10.97 -7.87
C ALA A 482 1.74 -10.34 -8.62
N LEU A 483 2.62 -9.60 -7.92
CA LEU A 483 3.79 -8.98 -8.54
C LEU A 483 4.79 -10.01 -9.07
N TRP A 484 5.00 -11.11 -8.34
CA TRP A 484 5.89 -12.16 -8.77
C TRP A 484 5.39 -12.88 -10.03
N ARG A 485 4.08 -13.09 -10.16
CA ARG A 485 3.47 -13.78 -11.30
C ARG A 485 3.16 -12.87 -12.48
N PHE A 486 3.07 -11.57 -12.26
CA PHE A 486 2.73 -10.60 -13.31
C PHE A 486 3.79 -10.52 -14.42
N GLN A 487 3.31 -10.27 -15.64
CA GLN A 487 4.13 -9.92 -16.79
C GLN A 487 3.48 -8.75 -17.54
N ILE A 488 4.30 -7.87 -18.11
CA ILE A 488 3.81 -6.86 -19.06
C ILE A 488 3.61 -7.59 -20.40
N PRO A 489 2.39 -7.59 -20.99
CA PRO A 489 2.13 -8.25 -22.26
C PRO A 489 3.10 -7.83 -23.36
N GLU A 490 3.54 -8.79 -24.18
CA GLU A 490 4.49 -8.56 -25.27
C GLU A 490 4.03 -7.47 -26.24
N ALA A 491 2.75 -7.50 -26.64
CA ALA A 491 2.17 -6.46 -27.50
C ALA A 491 2.28 -5.04 -26.92
N LEU A 492 2.11 -4.89 -25.59
CA LEU A 492 2.29 -3.58 -24.93
C LEU A 492 3.77 -3.20 -24.88
N ARG A 493 4.66 -4.17 -24.65
CA ARG A 493 6.11 -3.95 -24.66
C ARG A 493 6.60 -3.49 -26.02
N GLU A 494 6.20 -4.16 -27.10
CA GLU A 494 6.56 -3.80 -28.47
C GLU A 494 5.99 -2.42 -28.84
N LYS A 495 4.70 -2.19 -28.59
CA LYS A 495 4.01 -0.95 -28.96
C LYS A 495 4.56 0.28 -28.24
N HIS A 496 4.87 0.16 -26.96
CA HIS A 496 5.24 1.30 -26.12
C HIS A 496 6.72 1.31 -25.70
N GLY A 497 7.50 0.31 -26.14
CA GLY A 497 8.90 0.14 -25.75
C GLY A 497 9.07 -0.07 -24.24
N TYR A 498 8.19 -0.86 -23.61
CA TYR A 498 8.32 -1.20 -22.20
C TYR A 498 9.35 -2.33 -21.99
N PRO A 499 10.24 -2.21 -20.99
CA PRO A 499 11.10 -3.32 -20.59
C PRO A 499 10.28 -4.55 -20.15
N ALA A 500 10.88 -5.74 -20.24
CA ALA A 500 10.32 -6.92 -19.60
C ALA A 500 10.40 -6.79 -18.07
N LEU A 501 9.38 -7.28 -17.35
CA LEU A 501 9.45 -7.43 -15.90
C LEU A 501 10.19 -8.73 -15.56
N THR A 502 11.52 -8.66 -15.61
CA THR A 502 12.41 -9.81 -15.35
C THR A 502 12.37 -10.26 -13.88
N GLU A 503 12.90 -11.45 -13.59
CA GLU A 503 13.07 -11.89 -12.20
C GLU A 503 13.98 -10.94 -11.40
N SER A 504 15.06 -10.43 -12.02
CA SER A 504 15.94 -9.40 -11.41
C SER A 504 15.12 -8.17 -11.02
N ALA A 505 14.30 -7.65 -11.94
CA ALA A 505 13.44 -6.50 -11.67
C ALA A 505 12.49 -6.78 -10.50
N LYS A 506 11.83 -7.95 -10.48
CA LYS A 506 10.90 -8.35 -9.41
C LYS A 506 11.58 -8.41 -8.05
N ARG A 507 12.77 -9.02 -7.96
CA ARG A 507 13.55 -9.06 -6.71
C ARG A 507 13.98 -7.67 -6.25
N LYS A 508 14.37 -6.79 -7.17
CA LYS A 508 14.70 -5.39 -6.87
C LYS A 508 13.51 -4.64 -6.31
N ILE A 509 12.38 -4.67 -7.01
CA ILE A 509 11.14 -4.00 -6.62
C ILE A 509 10.64 -4.51 -5.27
N LEU A 510 10.59 -5.84 -5.09
CA LEU A 510 10.07 -6.46 -3.86
C LEU A 510 10.96 -6.28 -2.64
N GLY A 511 12.24 -5.92 -2.80
CA GLY A 511 13.03 -5.58 -1.63
C GLY A 511 14.51 -5.23 -1.81
N LEU A 512 15.19 -5.62 -2.89
CA LEU A 512 16.63 -5.32 -3.00
C LEU A 512 16.93 -3.82 -3.19
N THR A 513 16.03 -3.08 -3.85
CA THR A 513 16.15 -1.61 -3.97
C THR A 513 16.05 -0.96 -2.59
N SER A 514 15.05 -1.34 -1.79
CA SER A 514 14.85 -0.84 -0.44
C SER A 514 15.98 -1.31 0.50
N ALA A 515 16.45 -2.55 0.37
CA ALA A 515 17.61 -3.03 1.11
C ALA A 515 18.83 -2.10 0.95
N LYS A 516 19.09 -1.63 -0.28
CA LYS A 516 20.13 -0.64 -0.55
C LYS A 516 19.82 0.72 0.10
N LEU A 517 18.60 1.22 -0.02
CA LEU A 517 18.16 2.49 0.58
C LEU A 517 18.28 2.51 2.11
N TYR A 518 18.14 1.36 2.76
CA TYR A 518 18.20 1.21 4.21
C TYR A 518 19.46 0.48 4.71
N GLY A 519 20.49 0.35 3.86
CA GLY A 519 21.78 -0.26 4.23
C GLY A 519 21.70 -1.71 4.73
N ILE A 520 20.66 -2.45 4.34
CA ILE A 520 20.46 -3.86 4.69
C ILE A 520 21.36 -4.73 3.80
N ARG A 521 22.36 -5.36 4.41
CA ARG A 521 23.35 -6.19 3.70
C ARG A 521 22.99 -7.67 3.64
N GLY A 522 22.33 -8.18 4.68
CA GLY A 522 21.88 -9.57 4.72
C GLY A 522 20.58 -9.70 3.95
N VAL A 523 20.64 -9.93 2.64
CA VAL A 523 19.44 -10.21 1.82
C VAL A 523 19.13 -11.70 1.74
N ASP A 524 19.89 -12.54 2.44
CA ASP A 524 19.52 -13.92 2.74
C ASP A 524 18.47 -13.94 3.86
N THR A 525 17.31 -14.53 3.60
CA THR A 525 16.21 -14.61 4.56
C THR A 525 16.58 -15.43 5.80
N GLY A 526 17.52 -16.37 5.70
CA GLY A 526 18.00 -17.18 6.83
C GLY A 526 18.66 -16.38 7.95
N SER A 527 19.10 -15.15 7.66
CA SER A 527 19.69 -14.24 8.66
C SER A 527 18.65 -13.59 9.59
N TYR A 528 17.35 -13.69 9.27
CA TYR A 528 16.26 -13.07 10.01
C TYR A 528 15.51 -14.08 10.86
N LYS A 529 15.46 -13.83 12.16
CA LYS A 529 14.73 -14.70 13.09
C LYS A 529 13.22 -14.46 12.95
N PRO A 530 12.39 -15.51 12.98
CA PRO A 530 10.94 -15.36 12.92
C PRO A 530 10.40 -14.59 14.12
N VAL A 531 9.34 -13.80 13.90
CA VAL A 531 8.53 -13.26 15.00
C VAL A 531 7.85 -14.46 15.69
N PRO A 532 7.97 -14.61 17.01
CA PRO A 532 7.50 -15.83 17.68
C PRO A 532 5.97 -15.86 17.75
N LYS A 533 5.36 -17.06 17.65
CA LYS A 533 3.89 -17.22 17.60
C LYS A 533 3.15 -16.80 18.88
N ASP A 534 3.87 -16.70 19.99
CA ASP A 534 3.37 -16.22 21.29
C ASP A 534 3.58 -14.70 21.45
N TYR A 535 3.76 -13.94 20.36
CA TYR A 535 4.03 -12.50 20.42
C TYR A 535 3.02 -11.72 21.27
N GLU A 536 1.73 -12.09 21.26
CA GLU A 536 0.70 -11.41 22.04
C GLU A 536 0.97 -11.47 23.55
N SER A 537 1.37 -12.64 24.06
CA SER A 537 1.68 -12.82 25.48
C SER A 537 2.98 -12.13 25.89
N ARG A 538 3.82 -11.73 24.92
CA ARG A 538 5.06 -10.96 25.13
C ARG A 538 4.84 -9.45 25.15
N MET A 539 3.63 -8.96 24.83
CA MET A 539 3.31 -7.54 24.93
C MET A 539 3.26 -7.12 26.40
N THR A 540 4.12 -6.20 26.79
CA THR A 540 4.15 -5.67 28.15
C THR A 540 3.00 -4.68 28.39
N GLU A 541 2.64 -4.46 29.66
CA GLU A 541 1.60 -3.48 30.01
C GLU A 541 1.99 -2.07 29.55
N GLU A 542 3.27 -1.70 29.64
CA GLU A 542 3.74 -0.40 29.17
C GLU A 542 3.53 -0.22 27.65
N LEU A 543 3.77 -1.27 26.86
CA LEU A 543 3.52 -1.23 25.41
C LEU A 543 2.03 -1.12 25.11
N LYS A 544 1.18 -1.89 25.81
CA LYS A 544 -0.27 -1.85 25.63
C LYS A 544 -0.82 -0.48 25.98
N THR A 545 -0.42 0.10 27.11
CA THR A 545 -0.81 1.44 27.53
C THR A 545 -0.33 2.49 26.52
N LEU A 546 0.92 2.42 26.06
CA LEU A 546 1.44 3.35 25.05
C LEU A 546 0.68 3.27 23.73
N LEU A 547 0.33 2.07 23.27
CA LEU A 547 -0.47 1.84 22.06
C LEU A 547 -1.98 2.08 22.28
N GLU A 548 -2.36 2.53 23.47
CA GLU A 548 -3.75 2.78 23.88
C GLU A 548 -4.64 1.54 23.72
N PHE A 549 -4.04 0.36 23.86
CA PHE A 549 -4.67 -0.92 23.63
C PHE A 549 -5.69 -1.26 24.72
N ASP A 550 -5.50 -0.78 25.95
CA ASP A 550 -6.42 -0.98 27.08
C ASP A 550 -7.78 -0.30 26.87
N LYS A 551 -7.89 0.61 25.90
CA LYS A 551 -9.16 1.22 25.48
C LYS A 551 -9.99 0.32 24.56
N LEU A 552 -9.50 -0.88 24.23
CA LEU A 552 -10.28 -1.91 23.58
C LEU A 552 -11.27 -2.51 24.59
N THR A 553 -12.56 -2.42 24.28
CA THR A 553 -13.61 -3.07 25.09
C THR A 553 -13.49 -4.60 25.03
N ALA A 554 -14.05 -5.30 26.02
CA ALA A 554 -14.06 -6.76 26.06
C ALA A 554 -14.72 -7.41 24.81
N ASP A 555 -15.73 -6.76 24.23
CA ASP A 555 -16.36 -7.18 22.96
C ASP A 555 -15.38 -7.08 21.79
N ASN A 556 -14.65 -5.95 21.66
CA ASN A 556 -13.64 -5.78 20.61
C ASN A 556 -12.52 -6.83 20.72
N MET A 557 -12.07 -7.11 21.95
CA MET A 557 -11.03 -8.11 22.20
C MET A 557 -11.50 -9.52 21.90
N SER A 558 -12.77 -9.84 22.15
CA SER A 558 -13.35 -11.15 21.84
C SER A 558 -13.46 -11.36 20.34
N ARG A 559 -13.95 -10.36 19.59
CA ARG A 559 -14.03 -10.41 18.12
C ARG A 559 -12.65 -10.51 17.47
N MET A 560 -11.68 -9.76 17.97
CA MET A 560 -10.29 -9.86 17.51
C MET A 560 -9.73 -11.27 17.71
N LYS A 561 -10.03 -11.93 18.85
CA LYS A 561 -9.65 -13.32 19.09
C LYS A 561 -10.36 -14.31 18.17
N GLU A 562 -11.63 -14.07 17.83
CA GLU A 562 -12.37 -14.89 16.86
C GLU A 562 -11.81 -14.76 15.44
N THR A 563 -11.50 -13.53 15.00
CA THR A 563 -10.80 -13.26 13.74
C THR A 563 -9.44 -13.97 13.73
N TYR A 564 -8.69 -13.90 14.83
CA TYR A 564 -7.41 -14.59 15.01
C TYR A 564 -7.55 -16.12 14.95
N ALA A 565 -8.52 -16.70 15.65
CA ALA A 565 -8.78 -18.13 15.66
C ALA A 565 -9.25 -18.65 14.29
N SER A 566 -10.08 -17.87 13.58
CA SER A 566 -10.56 -18.19 12.24
C SER A 566 -9.41 -18.19 11.23
N ALA A 567 -8.48 -17.25 11.37
CA ALA A 567 -7.28 -17.16 10.56
C ALA A 567 -6.19 -18.21 10.93
N MET A 568 -6.30 -18.87 12.09
CA MET A 568 -5.46 -20.02 12.49
C MET A 568 -6.10 -21.38 12.19
N GLY A 569 -7.42 -21.43 11.95
CA GLY A 569 -8.21 -22.65 11.73
C GLY A 569 -8.17 -23.24 10.31
N GLY A 570 -7.39 -22.66 9.39
CA GLY A 570 -7.29 -23.10 7.99
C GLY A 570 -6.52 -24.41 7.76
N CYS A 571 -5.97 -25.05 8.80
CA CYS A 571 -5.23 -26.29 8.65
C CYS A 571 -5.35 -27.16 9.92
N GLY A 572 -6.13 -28.25 9.87
CA GLY A 572 -6.08 -29.30 10.89
C GLY A 572 -7.41 -29.97 11.22
N CYS A 573 -7.44 -31.30 11.06
CA CYS A 573 -8.53 -32.23 11.31
C CYS A 573 -9.23 -32.08 12.68
N GLY A 574 -10.53 -32.40 12.67
CA GLY A 574 -11.41 -32.23 13.82
C GLY A 574 -11.19 -33.22 14.97
N VAL A 575 -11.70 -32.83 16.15
CA VAL A 575 -12.08 -33.76 17.22
C VAL A 575 -13.34 -33.22 17.91
N ARG A 576 -14.27 -34.15 18.16
CA ARG A 576 -15.57 -33.99 18.81
C ARG A 576 -15.43 -33.47 20.24
N ARG A 577 -16.41 -32.66 20.66
CA ARG A 577 -16.68 -32.33 22.07
C ARG A 577 -17.16 -33.57 22.84
N SER A 578 -16.59 -33.83 24.02
CA SER A 578 -17.32 -34.37 25.17
C SER A 578 -16.61 -34.15 26.51
N ARG A 579 -17.23 -33.31 27.33
CA ARG A 579 -17.50 -33.40 28.79
C ARG A 579 -16.36 -33.70 29.80
N SER A 580 -16.08 -32.66 30.62
CA SER A 580 -16.08 -32.60 32.10
C SER A 580 -15.35 -33.67 32.92
N LEU A 581 -14.36 -33.25 33.73
CA LEU A 581 -14.44 -33.08 35.21
C LEU A 581 -13.03 -32.72 35.77
N VAL A 582 -13.04 -31.83 36.75
CA VAL A 582 -11.94 -31.39 37.68
C VAL A 582 -12.26 -32.06 39.05
N PRO A 583 -11.41 -32.15 40.11
CA PRO A 583 -10.06 -31.60 40.43
C PRO A 583 -9.07 -32.72 40.86
N GLU A 584 -7.83 -32.57 41.39
CA GLU A 584 -7.29 -31.70 42.43
C GLU A 584 -5.77 -31.96 42.63
N SER A 585 -5.08 -31.05 43.33
CA SER A 585 -3.78 -31.17 44.06
C SER A 585 -2.44 -30.78 43.38
N GLU A 586 -1.94 -29.61 43.78
CA GLU A 586 -0.53 -29.19 43.93
C GLU A 586 0.10 -29.83 45.21
N PRO A 587 1.37 -29.55 45.64
CA PRO A 587 2.53 -28.89 45.00
C PRO A 587 3.87 -29.67 45.19
N ARG A 588 4.99 -29.19 44.60
CA ARG A 588 6.33 -29.11 45.27
C ARG A 588 7.45 -28.50 44.39
N GLU A 589 7.89 -27.32 44.82
CA GLU A 589 9.26 -26.84 45.10
C GLU A 589 10.51 -27.13 44.23
N CYS A 590 11.16 -26.00 43.86
CA CYS A 590 12.58 -25.63 44.05
C CYS A 590 13.73 -26.55 43.57
N HIS A 591 14.52 -26.08 42.59
CA HIS A 591 15.90 -25.56 42.84
C HIS A 591 16.60 -25.07 41.55
N ARG A 592 17.16 -23.85 41.64
CA ARG A 592 18.37 -23.37 40.93
C ARG A 592 19.55 -23.54 41.91
N PRO A 593 20.84 -23.61 41.48
CA PRO A 593 21.57 -22.37 41.14
C PRO A 593 22.85 -22.44 40.25
N ARG A 594 23.31 -21.22 39.88
CA ARG A 594 24.72 -20.73 39.69
C ARG A 594 25.49 -21.13 38.42
N SER A 595 25.87 -20.22 37.51
CA SER A 595 26.82 -19.06 37.54
C SER A 595 28.25 -19.43 37.14
N ARG A 596 28.82 -18.71 36.17
CA ARG A 596 30.25 -18.32 36.13
C ARG A 596 30.46 -17.10 35.23
N GLN A 597 31.43 -16.30 35.64
CA GLN A 597 31.79 -14.94 35.25
C GLN A 597 33.28 -14.93 34.82
N VAL A 598 33.76 -13.81 34.25
CA VAL A 598 35.15 -13.25 34.27
C VAL A 598 36.07 -13.66 33.07
N ASP A 599 36.91 -12.86 32.39
CA ASP A 599 37.16 -11.39 32.16
C ASP A 599 38.14 -11.20 30.96
N PHE A 600 38.18 -9.95 30.43
CA PHE A 600 39.27 -9.13 29.84
C PHE A 600 40.54 -9.73 29.15
N THR A 601 40.92 -9.16 27.99
CA THR A 601 42.07 -8.22 27.80
C THR A 601 42.34 -7.89 26.30
N GLY A 602 42.63 -6.61 25.98
CA GLY A 602 43.40 -6.18 24.78
C GLY A 602 44.92 -6.16 25.10
N PRO A 603 45.84 -5.51 24.34
CA PRO A 603 45.61 -4.32 23.49
C PRO A 603 46.55 -4.09 22.23
N ARG A 604 46.25 -2.99 21.48
CA ARG A 604 47.15 -1.92 20.95
C ARG A 604 47.89 -1.97 19.57
N PHE A 605 47.71 -0.83 18.86
CA PHE A 605 48.60 0.05 18.04
C PHE A 605 49.10 -0.37 16.62
N TYR A 606 48.78 0.45 15.58
CA TYR A 606 49.65 1.50 14.99
C TYR A 606 48.97 2.26 13.82
N ARG A 607 49.28 3.56 13.70
CA ARG A 607 49.12 4.55 12.59
C ARG A 607 50.54 5.18 12.43
N PRO A 608 50.90 6.12 11.51
CA PRO A 608 50.22 6.74 10.34
C PRO A 608 51.18 7.08 9.14
N VAL A 609 50.73 8.01 8.26
CA VAL A 609 51.45 8.97 7.36
C VAL A 609 51.72 8.46 5.92
N GLY A 610 51.54 9.21 4.82
CA GLY A 610 51.18 10.62 4.47
C GLY A 610 50.87 10.65 2.95
N ALA A 611 50.89 11.70 2.14
CA ALA A 611 50.83 13.17 2.17
C ALA A 611 50.89 13.64 0.69
N ALA A 612 50.47 14.89 0.39
CA ALA A 612 50.67 15.69 -0.85
C ALA A 612 49.87 15.26 -2.11
N GLY A 613 49.43 16.14 -3.02
CA GLY A 613 49.49 17.59 -3.25
C GLY A 613 48.49 17.90 -4.41
N SER A 614 47.74 19.02 -4.38
CA SER A 614 48.05 20.35 -4.94
C SER A 614 47.60 20.57 -6.40
N GLU A 615 47.09 21.79 -6.64
CA GLU A 615 46.79 22.48 -7.92
C GLU A 615 45.45 22.12 -8.59
N GLY A 616 44.56 23.04 -8.99
CA GLY A 616 44.62 24.50 -9.18
C GLY A 616 44.36 24.85 -10.64
N ALA A 617 43.18 25.41 -10.98
CA ALA A 617 43.01 26.42 -12.04
C ALA A 617 41.53 26.82 -12.21
N SER A 618 41.28 28.10 -11.99
CA SER A 618 40.11 28.86 -12.36
C SER A 618 40.27 29.43 -13.78
N ILE A 619 39.20 29.43 -14.59
CA ILE A 619 39.09 30.28 -15.78
C ILE A 619 37.70 30.94 -15.81
N ARG A 620 37.71 32.17 -16.33
CA ARG A 620 36.79 33.29 -16.18
C ARG A 620 35.50 33.21 -17.02
N ARG A 621 34.55 34.00 -16.53
CA ARG A 621 33.39 34.65 -17.16
C ARG A 621 33.54 34.99 -18.66
N THR A 622 32.42 34.89 -19.37
CA THR A 622 31.90 35.95 -20.27
C THR A 622 30.38 36.05 -20.13
N SER A 623 29.90 37.29 -20.25
CA SER A 623 28.53 37.80 -20.14
C SER A 623 27.76 37.73 -21.46
N ASP A 624 26.53 38.26 -21.41
CA ASP A 624 25.60 38.67 -22.49
C ASP A 624 24.41 37.69 -22.58
N GLY A 625 23.16 38.01 -22.29
CA GLY A 625 22.46 39.30 -22.19
C GLY A 625 21.57 39.48 -23.41
N GLN A 626 20.26 39.19 -23.31
CA GLN A 626 19.21 39.89 -24.07
C GLN A 626 17.79 39.58 -23.57
N ASP A 627 17.15 40.66 -23.11
CA ASP A 627 15.71 40.84 -22.88
C ASP A 627 14.90 40.71 -24.18
N PHE A 628 13.65 40.23 -24.07
CA PHE A 628 12.55 40.78 -24.85
C PHE A 628 11.24 40.72 -24.04
N SER A 629 10.59 41.87 -23.94
CA SER A 629 9.31 42.08 -23.26
C SER A 629 8.20 42.43 -24.25
N ALA A 630 6.96 42.15 -23.79
CA ALA A 630 5.69 42.78 -24.14
C ALA A 630 4.99 42.42 -25.47
N ARG A 631 3.70 42.00 -25.39
CA ARG A 631 2.53 42.90 -25.41
C ARG A 631 1.19 42.17 -25.25
N ARG A 632 0.22 42.93 -24.74
CA ARG A 632 -1.19 42.64 -24.43
C ARG A 632 -2.12 42.78 -25.64
N HIS A 633 -3.31 42.15 -25.57
CA HIS A 633 -4.69 42.64 -25.83
C HIS A 633 -5.61 41.41 -26.00
N GLY A 634 -6.89 41.34 -25.63
CA GLY A 634 -7.89 42.29 -25.15
C GLY A 634 -9.17 41.54 -24.74
N ALA A 635 -10.12 42.25 -24.14
CA ALA A 635 -11.28 41.77 -23.39
C ALA A 635 -12.54 41.47 -24.23
N ALA A 636 -13.47 40.67 -23.67
CA ALA A 636 -14.93 40.74 -23.86
C ALA A 636 -15.61 39.94 -22.72
N GLN A 637 -16.17 40.59 -21.69
CA GLN A 637 -17.59 40.92 -21.49
C GLN A 637 -18.58 39.74 -21.38
N SER A 638 -19.20 39.65 -20.20
CA SER A 638 -20.33 38.82 -19.76
C SER A 638 -21.66 39.09 -20.50
N PRO A 639 -22.67 38.23 -20.31
CA PRO A 639 -23.80 38.68 -19.49
C PRO A 639 -24.32 37.65 -18.46
N ARG A 640 -25.13 38.21 -17.56
CA ARG A 640 -25.67 37.74 -16.27
C ARG A 640 -26.75 36.66 -16.40
N GLY A 641 -26.98 35.89 -15.33
CA GLY A 641 -28.33 35.39 -15.00
C GLY A 641 -28.42 34.17 -14.06
N CYS A 642 -28.82 34.44 -12.82
CA CYS A 642 -29.54 33.56 -11.87
C CYS A 642 -28.80 32.45 -11.11
N SER A 643 -28.52 32.74 -9.82
CA SER A 643 -28.47 31.77 -8.73
C SER A 643 -29.80 31.00 -8.60
N PRO A 644 -29.75 29.79 -8.03
CA PRO A 644 -30.19 29.67 -6.65
C PRO A 644 -29.12 29.02 -5.75
N ASP A 645 -29.17 29.41 -4.48
CA ASP A 645 -28.34 28.93 -3.38
C ASP A 645 -28.22 27.40 -3.36
N PHE A 646 -27.00 26.91 -3.50
CA PHE A 646 -26.63 25.53 -3.19
C PHE A 646 -25.82 25.50 -1.90
N ASP A 647 -26.48 25.04 -0.85
CA ASP A 647 -25.97 24.83 0.49
C ASP A 647 -24.87 23.75 0.47
N LEU A 648 -23.61 24.21 0.49
CA LEU A 648 -22.38 23.41 0.37
C LEU A 648 -21.92 22.79 1.71
N ALA A 649 -22.83 22.66 2.69
CA ALA A 649 -22.51 22.31 4.07
C ALA A 649 -22.75 20.84 4.47
N ARG A 650 -22.97 19.91 3.54
CA ARG A 650 -23.19 18.48 3.87
C ARG A 650 -22.45 17.50 2.97
N PHE A 651 -21.12 17.51 3.02
CA PHE A 651 -20.31 16.36 2.63
C PHE A 651 -19.18 16.18 3.66
N ILE A 652 -19.35 15.15 4.50
CA ILE A 652 -18.42 14.76 5.57
C ILE A 652 -17.14 14.16 4.94
N PRO A 653 -15.94 14.50 5.43
CA PRO A 653 -14.68 14.13 4.80
C PRO A 653 -14.28 12.69 5.14
N ILE A 654 -14.07 11.85 4.12
CA ILE A 654 -13.08 10.76 4.19
C ILE A 654 -11.75 11.40 3.81
N ALA A 655 -11.20 12.19 4.75
CA ALA A 655 -9.79 12.47 4.76
C ALA A 655 -9.11 11.19 5.23
N ILE A 656 -8.14 10.71 4.46
CA ILE A 656 -7.28 9.57 4.76
C ILE A 656 -6.92 9.59 6.24
N ALA A 657 -7.59 8.72 7.01
CA ALA A 657 -7.43 8.49 8.42
C ALA A 657 -7.22 7.00 8.58
#